data_AF-A0A7L0E897-F1
#
_entry.id   AF-A0A7L0E897-F1
#
_cell.length_a   1.000
_cell.length_b   1.000
_cell.length_c   1.000
_cell.angle_alpha   90.00
_cell.angle_beta   90.00
_cell.angle_gamma   90.00
#
_symmetry.space_group_name_H-M   'P 1'
#
loop_
_entity.id
_entity.type
_entity.pdbx_description
1 polymer ?
#
loop_
_entity_poly.entity_id
_entity_poly.type
_entity_poly.pdbx_seq_one_letter_code
_entity_poly.pdbx_strand_id
1 'polypeptide(L)'
;LGFQAWEQSCEVIVFPNIQLLASEVSKLLTKEINRKLNGKPAEEARLALEQLLQQKEEAEGGRLLLKSVYLLSQTDLRTMWNIIGSGLPAALMQCLYLFFTFPLKKTSDDGQTSEDDTQTQETLVKIMLNMYREEQGVEELLAADKLQALIIATASLWDQCSLSWKVPTGRVLRTISKAQTKNSVVYLQAVDCIKIAIQNLFKLADTLPACDVCEAASIILCFVKDSYPISSALLTEFENNDGYQLLLKILLGCEGLQQNEGDPYLDEILDMLICLTTCGKTELKVSGNIVHPQLPHFNFEQTRSSGMTVKNLQAFQVLQSIFQKSNDQHLCGRILAAIGTIWAWDTVNFFLLEWTLQPINQFTDIIHFKPHPVQVQFFRLVESIVLDLCYVPHEILKKIQYLIKENIVPFCTLTALRCLLSMTKKDQLFSDIFRDSGLLGLLLALLRKQAKILRKSAGTHLPGLEEGTEKELNAVMLKMVAALTAKSVRNTVVLKDYGMVPYIKIFLDDECYRSATLSILEQLSVISYEEYMSIIIGALCSSTQGELHLKLDLLKSLLRILESPKSHSAFRTCSGFNGLLSLLSDMEGALQDPPSGLWTAVGQNCILELVFYTLQGITAALHLDPVNSNFFQKNGLFEKMAEDLGSLGCFWTQGEWQISLSLEKTRTFAEFLDAAFCSSEPFPMWLKNCIWILYFLDHMVTGTLHLESYFKEREPEMGESSRDDQEGLQAQEEHPVAFKRPGNKLPASPYRLGDCAIVHPGAVCVMVRLLPKLYKEGHSQLSQEIQCALVDHIQSLVKSEKSRQVMCGSGLLSTIITSCQDAFRNESHPLHLPLTRVFEKLASQAIEPEVLR
;
A
#
# COMPACT_ATOMS: atom_id res chain seq x y z
N LEU A 1 -57.30 29.96 -22.79
CA LEU A 1 -58.25 30.25 -21.70
C LEU A 1 -58.05 29.33 -20.49
N GLY A 2 -58.24 28.00 -20.58
CA GLY A 2 -58.06 27.11 -19.41
C GLY A 2 -56.65 27.08 -18.79
N PHE A 3 -55.59 27.05 -19.61
CA PHE A 3 -54.20 27.04 -19.12
C PHE A 3 -53.72 28.40 -18.56
N GLN A 4 -54.25 29.53 -19.06
CA GLN A 4 -53.99 30.86 -18.49
C GLN A 4 -54.60 31.03 -17.09
N ALA A 5 -55.72 30.36 -16.82
CA ALA A 5 -56.32 30.32 -15.48
C ALA A 5 -55.51 29.45 -14.50
N TRP A 6 -54.81 28.41 -15.00
CA TRP A 6 -54.03 27.48 -14.19
C TRP A 6 -52.74 28.10 -13.61
N GLU A 7 -52.07 29.01 -14.33
CA GLU A 7 -50.92 29.76 -13.80
C GLU A 7 -51.32 30.76 -12.68
N GLN A 8 -52.60 31.13 -12.57
CA GLN A 8 -53.09 32.14 -11.62
C GLN A 8 -53.92 31.59 -10.44
N SER A 9 -54.20 30.28 -10.37
CA SER A 9 -55.08 29.71 -9.34
C SER A 9 -54.50 28.44 -8.71
N CYS A 10 -54.33 28.45 -7.39
CA CYS A 10 -53.92 27.31 -6.55
C CYS A 10 -55.02 26.24 -6.36
N GLU A 11 -55.98 26.11 -7.30
CA GLU A 11 -57.04 25.09 -7.23
C GLU A 11 -56.78 23.95 -8.21
N VAL A 12 -56.96 22.71 -7.73
CA VAL A 12 -56.76 21.48 -8.52
C VAL A 12 -57.92 21.33 -9.52
N ILE A 13 -57.70 21.77 -10.76
CA ILE A 13 -58.60 21.51 -11.88
C ILE A 13 -58.46 20.05 -12.32
N VAL A 14 -59.47 19.21 -12.05
CA VAL A 14 -59.53 17.81 -12.52
C VAL A 14 -60.17 17.78 -13.90
N PHE A 15 -59.38 17.52 -14.94
CA PHE A 15 -59.90 17.33 -16.30
C PHE A 15 -60.50 15.92 -16.47
N PRO A 16 -61.74 15.77 -16.98
CA PRO A 16 -62.41 14.46 -17.10
C PRO A 16 -61.75 13.48 -18.07
N ASN A 17 -61.02 13.97 -19.07
CA ASN A 17 -60.34 13.14 -20.07
C ASN A 17 -58.99 13.76 -20.47
N ILE A 18 -58.01 13.59 -19.60
CA ILE A 18 -56.63 14.07 -19.78
C ILE A 18 -56.00 13.49 -21.06
N GLN A 19 -56.35 12.26 -21.44
CA GLN A 19 -55.83 11.58 -22.63
C GLN A 19 -56.26 12.26 -23.94
N LEU A 20 -57.55 12.59 -24.06
CA LEU A 20 -58.08 13.30 -25.22
C LEU A 20 -57.51 14.73 -25.30
N LEU A 21 -57.39 15.40 -24.15
CA LEU A 21 -56.73 16.71 -24.06
C LEU A 21 -55.28 16.62 -24.56
N ALA A 22 -54.51 15.63 -24.14
CA ALA A 22 -53.13 15.43 -24.57
C ALA A 22 -53.01 15.14 -26.06
N SER A 23 -53.88 14.31 -26.63
CA SER A 23 -53.96 14.08 -28.07
C SER A 23 -54.22 15.38 -28.84
N GLU A 24 -55.26 16.13 -28.48
CA GLU A 24 -55.67 17.32 -29.25
C GLU A 24 -54.70 18.49 -29.10
N VAL A 25 -54.15 18.72 -27.90
CA VAL A 25 -53.11 19.74 -27.68
C VAL A 25 -51.84 19.40 -28.46
N SER A 26 -51.44 18.13 -28.50
CA SER A 26 -50.26 17.69 -29.24
C SER A 26 -50.46 17.75 -30.76
N LYS A 27 -51.66 17.40 -31.27
CA LYS A 27 -52.02 17.59 -32.68
C LYS A 27 -52.03 19.06 -33.06
N LEU A 28 -52.53 19.95 -32.19
CA LEU A 28 -52.55 21.38 -32.44
C LEU A 28 -51.12 21.95 -32.51
N LEU A 29 -50.25 21.56 -31.59
CA LEU A 29 -48.83 21.93 -31.61
C LEU A 29 -48.14 21.41 -32.90
N THR A 30 -48.40 20.16 -33.28
CA THR A 30 -47.88 19.55 -34.51
C THR A 30 -48.33 20.33 -35.76
N LYS A 31 -49.61 20.68 -35.85
CA LYS A 31 -50.14 21.50 -36.95
C LYS A 31 -49.50 22.88 -37.01
N GLU A 32 -49.28 23.51 -35.86
CA GLU A 32 -48.66 24.83 -35.80
C GLU A 32 -47.18 24.81 -36.21
N ILE A 33 -46.43 23.78 -35.78
CA ILE A 33 -45.05 23.53 -36.23
C ILE A 33 -45.02 23.34 -37.75
N ASN A 34 -45.85 22.43 -38.29
CA ASN A 34 -45.89 22.14 -39.72
C ASN A 34 -46.31 23.35 -40.55
N ARG A 35 -47.23 24.19 -40.03
CA ARG A 35 -47.63 25.46 -40.67
C ARG A 35 -46.45 26.42 -40.83
N LYS A 36 -45.54 26.46 -39.87
CA LYS A 36 -44.33 27.31 -39.92
C LYS A 36 -43.25 26.74 -40.83
N LEU A 37 -43.19 25.41 -40.98
CA LEU A 37 -42.21 24.70 -41.80
C LEU A 37 -42.56 24.67 -43.29
N ASN A 38 -43.84 24.57 -43.65
CA ASN A 38 -44.27 24.34 -45.03
C ASN A 38 -43.88 25.48 -45.98
N GLY A 39 -43.15 25.13 -47.04
CA GLY A 39 -42.84 26.03 -48.17
C GLY A 39 -41.75 27.07 -47.92
N LYS A 40 -41.05 27.03 -46.77
CA LYS A 40 -39.97 27.97 -46.43
C LYS A 40 -38.58 27.35 -46.59
N PRO A 41 -37.56 28.13 -46.98
CA PRO A 41 -36.16 27.69 -46.91
C PRO A 41 -35.74 27.46 -45.45
N ALA A 42 -34.72 26.64 -45.24
CA ALA A 42 -34.37 26.10 -43.92
C ALA A 42 -34.02 27.19 -42.87
N GLU A 43 -33.33 28.26 -43.27
CA GLU A 43 -33.01 29.39 -42.39
C GLU A 43 -34.26 30.17 -41.95
N GLU A 44 -35.20 30.43 -42.88
CA GLU A 44 -36.46 31.12 -42.58
C GLU A 44 -37.41 30.23 -41.75
N ALA A 45 -37.40 28.92 -42.01
CA ALA A 45 -38.15 27.95 -41.23
C ALA A 45 -37.66 27.91 -39.78
N ARG A 46 -36.34 27.92 -39.56
CA ARG A 46 -35.75 28.00 -38.22
C ARG A 46 -36.20 29.27 -37.49
N LEU A 47 -36.06 30.44 -38.11
CA LEU A 47 -36.46 31.72 -37.50
C LEU A 47 -37.97 31.75 -37.16
N ALA A 48 -38.80 31.20 -38.04
CA ALA A 48 -40.24 31.13 -37.81
C ALA A 48 -40.63 30.19 -36.66
N LEU A 49 -39.85 29.13 -36.43
CA LEU A 49 -40.01 28.23 -35.27
C LEU A 49 -39.53 28.90 -33.98
N GLU A 50 -38.43 29.63 -34.02
CA GLU A 50 -37.91 30.37 -32.87
C GLU A 50 -38.91 31.44 -32.41
N GLN A 51 -39.52 32.17 -33.36
CA GLN A 51 -40.61 33.11 -33.07
C GLN A 51 -41.87 32.46 -32.50
N LEU A 52 -42.17 31.21 -32.87
CA LEU A 52 -43.30 30.46 -32.32
C LEU A 52 -43.06 30.08 -30.84
N LEU A 53 -41.79 29.90 -30.48
CA LEU A 53 -41.36 29.50 -29.14
C LEU A 53 -41.07 30.70 -28.22
N GLN A 54 -40.76 31.88 -28.78
CA GLN A 54 -40.46 33.11 -28.05
C GLN A 54 -41.69 33.92 -27.61
N GLN A 55 -41.53 34.70 -26.53
CA GLN A 55 -42.53 35.61 -25.99
C GLN A 55 -42.48 36.97 -26.71
N LYS A 56 -43.03 37.06 -27.91
CA LYS A 56 -43.36 38.35 -28.55
C LYS A 56 -44.87 38.52 -28.64
N GLU A 57 -45.35 39.68 -28.23
CA GLU A 57 -46.74 40.08 -27.90
C GLU A 57 -47.81 39.81 -28.98
N GLU A 58 -47.46 39.27 -30.15
CA GLU A 58 -48.41 38.98 -31.24
C GLU A 58 -48.66 37.47 -31.48
N ALA A 59 -47.96 36.56 -30.77
CA ALA A 59 -48.07 35.11 -30.98
C ALA A 59 -48.22 34.30 -29.67
N GLU A 60 -49.19 34.64 -28.82
CA GLU A 60 -49.35 34.07 -27.46
C GLU A 60 -49.65 32.54 -27.37
N GLY A 61 -49.75 31.81 -28.50
CA GLY A 61 -50.20 30.41 -28.50
C GLY A 61 -49.10 29.34 -28.33
N GLY A 62 -47.95 29.49 -28.99
CA GLY A 62 -46.99 28.40 -29.19
C GLY A 62 -46.29 27.93 -27.91
N ARG A 63 -45.78 28.86 -27.11
CA ARG A 63 -45.11 28.57 -25.84
C ARG A 63 -46.05 27.96 -24.80
N LEU A 64 -47.29 28.45 -24.71
CA LEU A 64 -48.31 27.88 -23.83
C LEU A 64 -48.68 26.45 -24.24
N LEU A 65 -48.78 26.16 -25.55
CA LEU A 65 -48.98 24.80 -26.05
C LEU A 65 -47.81 23.89 -25.67
N LEU A 66 -46.57 24.36 -25.83
CA LEU A 66 -45.38 23.59 -25.42
C LEU A 66 -45.39 23.28 -23.92
N LYS A 67 -45.63 24.28 -23.06
CA LYS A 67 -45.77 24.09 -21.60
C LYS A 67 -46.89 23.10 -21.25
N SER A 68 -48.03 23.19 -21.95
CA SER A 68 -49.17 22.30 -21.76
C SER A 68 -48.81 20.86 -22.11
N VAL A 69 -48.16 20.63 -23.26
CA VAL A 69 -47.67 19.31 -23.67
C VAL A 69 -46.62 18.79 -22.68
N TYR A 70 -45.72 19.64 -22.20
CA TYR A 70 -44.72 19.26 -21.20
C TYR A 70 -45.36 18.72 -19.92
N LEU A 71 -46.34 19.43 -19.35
CA LEU A 71 -47.05 18.99 -18.16
C LEU A 71 -47.80 17.67 -18.41
N LEU A 72 -48.45 17.53 -19.57
CA LEU A 72 -49.16 16.32 -19.96
C LEU A 72 -48.20 15.14 -20.19
N SER A 73 -46.98 15.39 -20.66
CA SER A 73 -45.96 14.35 -20.85
C SER A 73 -45.43 13.75 -19.52
N GLN A 74 -45.73 14.37 -18.38
CA GLN A 74 -45.29 13.89 -17.05
C GLN A 74 -46.35 13.06 -16.30
N THR A 75 -47.54 12.85 -16.88
CA THR A 75 -48.66 12.22 -16.17
C THR A 75 -48.57 10.70 -16.12
N ASP A 76 -48.97 10.00 -17.19
CA ASP A 76 -48.98 8.54 -17.27
C ASP A 76 -48.67 8.03 -18.69
N LEU A 77 -48.22 6.78 -18.80
CA LEU A 77 -47.80 6.17 -20.07
C LEU A 77 -48.90 6.17 -21.14
N ARG A 78 -50.18 6.03 -20.77
CA ARG A 78 -51.28 6.06 -21.77
C ARG A 78 -51.47 7.47 -22.32
N THR A 79 -51.35 8.48 -21.48
CA THR A 79 -51.36 9.87 -21.93
C THR A 79 -50.16 10.15 -22.84
N MET A 80 -48.98 9.61 -22.52
CA MET A 80 -47.78 9.72 -23.36
C MET A 80 -47.94 9.05 -24.73
N TRP A 81 -48.54 7.86 -24.82
CA TRP A 81 -48.81 7.20 -26.10
C TRP A 81 -49.77 8.00 -27.00
N ASN A 82 -50.75 8.70 -26.41
CA ASN A 82 -51.63 9.60 -27.16
C ASN A 82 -50.89 10.85 -27.68
N ILE A 83 -49.87 11.33 -26.95
CA ILE A 83 -48.97 12.38 -27.41
C ILE A 83 -48.10 11.87 -28.57
N ILE A 84 -47.52 10.67 -28.45
CA ILE A 84 -46.69 10.04 -29.49
C ILE A 84 -47.50 9.86 -30.79
N GLY A 85 -48.70 9.29 -30.69
CA GLY A 85 -49.59 9.05 -31.85
C GLY A 85 -50.22 10.30 -32.48
N SER A 86 -49.85 11.50 -32.03
CA SER A 86 -50.32 12.77 -32.62
C SER A 86 -49.49 13.27 -33.80
N GLY A 87 -48.37 12.60 -34.12
CA GLY A 87 -47.37 13.04 -35.10
C GLY A 87 -46.37 14.06 -34.55
N LEU A 88 -46.47 14.40 -33.26
CA LEU A 88 -45.57 15.34 -32.59
C LEU A 88 -44.09 14.91 -32.59
N PRO A 89 -43.73 13.62 -32.41
CA PRO A 89 -42.33 13.19 -32.45
C PRO A 89 -41.61 13.62 -33.74
N ALA A 90 -42.15 13.26 -34.90
CA ALA A 90 -41.60 13.64 -36.20
C ALA A 90 -41.43 15.17 -36.36
N ALA A 91 -42.44 15.94 -35.95
CA ALA A 91 -42.40 17.41 -36.02
C ALA A 91 -41.30 18.01 -35.13
N LEU A 92 -41.15 17.53 -33.89
CA LEU A 92 -40.10 18.00 -32.98
C LEU A 92 -38.70 17.58 -33.44
N MET A 93 -38.54 16.42 -34.08
CA MET A 93 -37.26 16.03 -34.67
C MET A 93 -36.87 16.90 -35.85
N GLN A 94 -37.83 17.34 -36.66
CA GLN A 94 -37.58 18.32 -37.71
C GLN A 94 -37.18 19.68 -37.13
N CYS A 95 -37.80 20.11 -36.03
CA CYS A 95 -37.37 21.31 -35.29
C CYS A 95 -35.93 21.18 -34.79
N LEU A 96 -35.60 20.07 -34.12
CA LEU A 96 -34.25 19.83 -33.59
C LEU A 96 -33.20 19.81 -34.70
N TYR A 97 -33.50 19.20 -35.85
CA TYR A 97 -32.62 19.24 -37.02
C TYR A 97 -32.33 20.69 -37.45
N LEU A 98 -33.35 21.52 -37.65
CA LEU A 98 -33.15 22.91 -38.07
C LEU A 98 -32.40 23.73 -37.02
N PHE A 99 -32.71 23.52 -35.73
CA PHE A 99 -32.03 24.22 -34.64
C PHE A 99 -30.56 23.80 -34.51
N PHE A 100 -30.24 22.54 -34.79
CA PHE A 100 -28.88 22.04 -34.78
C PHE A 100 -28.07 22.54 -35.99
N THR A 101 -28.58 22.34 -37.23
CA THR A 101 -27.78 22.54 -38.45
C THR A 101 -27.58 23.98 -38.87
N PHE A 102 -28.50 24.89 -38.52
CA PHE A 102 -28.45 26.29 -39.00
C PHE A 102 -28.21 27.24 -37.83
N PRO A 103 -26.97 27.70 -37.55
CA PRO A 103 -26.71 28.66 -36.48
C PRO A 103 -27.33 30.04 -36.76
N LEU A 104 -27.73 30.76 -35.70
CA LEU A 104 -28.16 32.15 -35.81
C LEU A 104 -26.97 33.05 -36.15
N LYS A 105 -27.13 33.92 -37.16
CA LYS A 105 -26.20 35.02 -37.40
C LYS A 105 -26.30 36.00 -36.23
N LYS A 106 -25.26 36.09 -35.39
CA LYS A 106 -25.17 37.11 -34.33
C LYS A 106 -25.23 38.50 -34.99
N THR A 107 -26.33 39.22 -34.81
CA THR A 107 -26.31 40.68 -34.93
C THR A 107 -25.59 41.21 -33.70
N SER A 108 -24.50 41.94 -33.91
CA SER A 108 -23.68 42.56 -32.88
C SER A 108 -24.50 43.53 -32.02
N ASP A 109 -25.07 43.07 -30.90
CA ASP A 109 -25.10 43.81 -29.62
C ASP A 109 -25.71 43.07 -28.40
N ASP A 110 -26.40 41.93 -28.55
CA ASP A 110 -26.99 41.25 -27.37
C ASP A 110 -26.17 40.03 -26.92
N GLY A 111 -25.29 40.25 -25.95
CA GLY A 111 -24.46 39.21 -25.31
C GLY A 111 -25.18 38.35 -24.27
N GLN A 112 -26.51 38.39 -24.18
CA GLN A 112 -27.27 37.58 -23.23
C GLN A 112 -28.39 36.83 -23.97
N THR A 113 -28.21 35.52 -24.21
CA THR A 113 -29.37 34.62 -24.38
C THR A 113 -30.28 34.82 -23.17
N SER A 114 -31.53 35.22 -23.36
CA SER A 114 -32.44 35.42 -22.23
C SER A 114 -32.63 34.10 -21.47
N GLU A 115 -32.81 34.16 -20.14
CA GLU A 115 -33.16 32.98 -19.33
C GLU A 115 -34.43 32.27 -19.86
N ASP A 116 -35.30 33.04 -20.52
CA ASP A 116 -36.56 32.58 -21.09
C ASP A 116 -36.37 31.68 -22.33
N ASP A 117 -35.34 31.95 -23.14
CA ASP A 117 -34.97 31.15 -24.32
C ASP A 117 -34.36 29.80 -23.90
N THR A 118 -33.52 29.80 -22.86
CA THR A 118 -32.90 28.58 -22.31
C THR A 118 -33.94 27.67 -21.66
N GLN A 119 -34.91 28.24 -20.93
CA GLN A 119 -35.99 27.45 -20.32
C GLN A 119 -36.95 26.85 -21.36
N THR A 120 -37.20 27.55 -22.47
CA THR A 120 -38.04 27.05 -23.57
C THR A 120 -37.33 25.92 -24.33
N GLN A 121 -36.03 26.07 -24.58
CA GLN A 121 -35.20 24.99 -25.11
C GLN A 121 -35.22 23.75 -24.21
N GLU A 122 -35.02 23.92 -22.91
CA GLU A 122 -35.01 22.80 -21.95
C GLU A 122 -36.38 22.10 -21.90
N THR A 123 -37.48 22.86 -21.97
CA THR A 123 -38.84 22.32 -22.00
C THR A 123 -39.06 21.45 -23.25
N LEU A 124 -38.65 21.93 -24.42
CA LEU A 124 -38.72 21.18 -25.68
C LEU A 124 -37.92 19.89 -25.59
N VAL A 125 -36.69 19.96 -25.08
CA VAL A 125 -35.80 18.80 -24.93
C VAL A 125 -36.40 17.80 -23.96
N LYS A 126 -36.95 18.23 -22.81
CA LYS A 126 -37.59 17.30 -21.85
C LYS A 126 -38.80 16.58 -22.45
N ILE A 127 -39.62 17.25 -23.27
CA ILE A 127 -40.72 16.60 -24.01
C ILE A 127 -40.15 15.52 -24.94
N MET A 128 -39.11 15.85 -25.72
CA MET A 128 -38.46 14.90 -26.61
C MET A 128 -37.88 13.71 -25.85
N LEU A 129 -37.18 13.94 -24.74
CA LEU A 129 -36.60 12.88 -23.91
C LEU A 129 -37.68 11.95 -23.34
N ASN A 130 -38.83 12.48 -22.92
CA ASN A 130 -39.94 11.67 -22.41
C ASN A 130 -40.52 10.79 -23.53
N MET A 131 -40.74 11.34 -24.74
CA MET A 131 -41.31 10.58 -25.85
C MET A 131 -40.36 9.53 -26.41
N TYR A 132 -39.08 9.88 -26.63
CA TYR A 132 -38.09 8.97 -27.24
C TYR A 132 -37.51 7.95 -26.27
N ARG A 133 -37.89 7.99 -25.00
CA ARG A 133 -37.59 6.91 -24.06
C ARG A 133 -38.42 5.66 -24.34
N GLU A 134 -39.59 5.85 -24.96
CA GLU A 134 -40.52 4.78 -25.31
C GLU A 134 -40.26 4.29 -26.75
N GLU A 135 -40.26 2.97 -26.97
CA GLU A 135 -40.03 2.35 -28.28
C GLU A 135 -41.02 2.86 -29.34
N GLN A 136 -42.28 3.11 -28.96
CA GLN A 136 -43.32 3.63 -29.86
C GLN A 136 -42.98 5.04 -30.37
N GLY A 137 -42.30 5.85 -29.56
CA GLY A 137 -41.86 7.19 -29.96
C GLY A 137 -40.77 7.15 -31.03
N VAL A 138 -39.89 6.13 -30.96
CA VAL A 138 -38.85 5.88 -31.96
C VAL A 138 -39.44 5.29 -33.25
N GLU A 139 -40.42 4.39 -33.16
CA GLU A 139 -41.12 3.83 -34.33
C GLU A 139 -41.87 4.92 -35.14
N GLU A 140 -42.60 5.80 -34.46
CA GLU A 140 -43.30 6.92 -35.13
C GLU A 140 -42.31 7.87 -35.83
N LEU A 141 -41.09 8.01 -35.29
CA LEU A 141 -40.04 8.81 -35.90
C LEU A 141 -39.53 8.22 -37.22
N LEU A 142 -39.58 6.89 -37.41
CA LEU A 142 -39.12 6.26 -38.66
C LEU A 142 -39.94 6.68 -39.88
N ALA A 143 -41.18 7.15 -39.68
CA ALA A 143 -42.01 7.70 -40.75
C ALA A 143 -41.52 9.07 -41.26
N ALA A 144 -40.61 9.72 -40.54
CA ALA A 144 -40.00 10.99 -40.93
C ALA A 144 -38.48 10.80 -41.10
N ASP A 145 -37.98 10.91 -42.33
CA ASP A 145 -36.57 10.71 -42.74
C ASP A 145 -35.53 11.64 -42.04
N LYS A 146 -35.92 12.36 -40.99
CA LYS A 146 -35.11 13.35 -40.27
C LYS A 146 -34.17 12.76 -39.23
N LEU A 147 -34.40 11.54 -38.74
CA LEU A 147 -33.47 10.89 -37.80
C LEU A 147 -32.10 10.65 -38.46
N GLN A 148 -32.08 10.05 -39.65
CA GLN A 148 -30.84 9.84 -40.41
C GLN A 148 -30.15 11.18 -40.68
N ALA A 149 -30.89 12.18 -41.17
CA ALA A 149 -30.33 13.48 -41.48
C ALA A 149 -29.66 14.14 -40.26
N LEU A 150 -30.25 14.01 -39.06
CA LEU A 150 -29.67 14.54 -37.83
C LEU A 150 -28.39 13.79 -37.44
N ILE A 151 -28.38 12.46 -37.52
CA ILE A 151 -27.18 11.64 -37.23
C ILE A 151 -26.04 12.00 -38.19
N ILE A 152 -26.33 12.12 -39.50
CA ILE A 152 -25.33 12.51 -40.49
C ILE A 152 -24.86 13.95 -40.28
N ALA A 153 -25.76 14.88 -39.94
CA ALA A 153 -25.38 16.23 -39.58
C ALA A 153 -24.46 16.28 -38.35
N THR A 154 -24.73 15.47 -37.32
CA THR A 154 -23.85 15.33 -36.15
C THR A 154 -22.46 14.86 -36.56
N ALA A 155 -22.36 13.93 -37.51
CA ALA A 155 -21.10 13.39 -38.01
C ALA A 155 -20.37 14.26 -39.04
N SER A 156 -20.98 15.35 -39.54
CA SER A 156 -20.43 16.14 -40.66
C SER A 156 -20.38 17.66 -40.45
N LEU A 157 -21.27 18.21 -39.63
CA LEU A 157 -21.44 19.66 -39.42
C LEU A 157 -21.14 20.06 -37.97
N TRP A 158 -20.38 19.26 -37.23
CA TRP A 158 -20.16 19.46 -35.80
C TRP A 158 -19.47 20.80 -35.47
N ASP A 159 -18.63 21.29 -36.38
CA ASP A 159 -17.99 22.61 -36.33
C ASP A 159 -18.92 23.77 -36.73
N GLN A 160 -19.86 23.51 -37.62
CA GLN A 160 -20.74 24.52 -38.23
C GLN A 160 -22.13 24.60 -37.58
N CYS A 161 -22.44 23.68 -36.66
CA CYS A 161 -23.73 23.62 -35.97
C CYS A 161 -23.88 24.66 -34.85
N SER A 162 -25.12 24.85 -34.38
CA SER A 162 -25.43 25.75 -33.28
C SER A 162 -24.85 25.25 -31.96
N LEU A 163 -23.92 26.00 -31.36
CA LEU A 163 -23.29 25.66 -30.08
C LEU A 163 -24.29 25.41 -28.94
N SER A 164 -25.34 26.24 -28.83
CA SER A 164 -26.39 26.07 -27.81
C SER A 164 -27.20 24.79 -27.97
N TRP A 165 -27.20 24.18 -29.17
CA TRP A 165 -27.96 22.98 -29.48
C TRP A 165 -27.13 21.69 -29.51
N LYS A 166 -25.80 21.74 -29.37
CA LYS A 166 -24.92 20.55 -29.34
C LYS A 166 -25.33 19.58 -28.22
N VAL A 167 -25.25 20.04 -26.97
CA VAL A 167 -25.57 19.24 -25.78
C VAL A 167 -27.00 18.68 -25.81
N PRO A 168 -28.07 19.49 -26.07
CA PRO A 168 -29.41 18.92 -26.12
C PRO A 168 -29.65 17.97 -27.30
N THR A 169 -29.05 18.21 -28.46
CA THR A 169 -29.10 17.26 -29.59
C THR A 169 -28.45 15.94 -29.21
N GLY A 170 -27.26 15.99 -28.61
CA GLY A 170 -26.56 14.81 -28.10
C GLY A 170 -27.37 14.04 -27.04
N ARG A 171 -28.08 14.73 -26.13
CA ARG A 171 -28.96 14.09 -25.14
C ARG A 171 -30.13 13.37 -25.80
N VAL A 172 -30.81 14.01 -26.74
CA VAL A 172 -31.93 13.40 -27.48
C VAL A 172 -31.48 12.18 -28.27
N LEU A 173 -30.37 12.31 -29.02
CA LEU A 173 -29.81 11.20 -29.81
C LEU A 173 -29.39 10.02 -28.93
N ARG A 174 -28.76 10.26 -27.77
CA ARG A 174 -28.45 9.21 -26.79
C ARG A 174 -29.72 8.54 -26.24
N THR A 175 -30.79 9.29 -25.98
CA THR A 175 -32.07 8.70 -25.56
C THR A 175 -32.68 7.82 -26.65
N ILE A 176 -32.68 8.28 -27.90
CA ILE A 176 -33.15 7.49 -29.05
C ILE A 176 -32.32 6.21 -29.21
N SER A 177 -30.99 6.30 -29.04
CA SER A 177 -30.12 5.13 -29.17
C SER A 177 -30.45 4.02 -28.17
N LYS A 178 -30.88 4.37 -26.94
CA LYS A 178 -31.26 3.41 -25.89
C LYS A 178 -32.63 2.77 -26.10
N ALA A 179 -33.52 3.43 -26.83
CA ALA A 179 -34.88 2.98 -27.10
C ALA A 179 -35.05 2.44 -28.53
N GLN A 180 -33.94 2.05 -29.18
CA GLN A 180 -33.99 1.47 -30.51
C GLN A 180 -34.84 0.20 -30.54
N THR A 181 -35.46 -0.04 -31.69
CA THR A 181 -36.25 -1.23 -31.98
C THR A 181 -35.63 -2.01 -33.13
N LYS A 182 -36.14 -3.22 -33.38
CA LYS A 182 -35.69 -4.01 -34.54
C LYS A 182 -35.94 -3.28 -35.86
N ASN A 183 -37.06 -2.55 -35.99
CA ASN A 183 -37.37 -1.78 -37.18
C ASN A 183 -36.43 -0.59 -37.34
N SER A 184 -36.12 0.13 -36.26
CA SER A 184 -35.20 1.28 -36.33
C SER A 184 -33.80 0.84 -36.74
N VAL A 185 -33.32 -0.31 -36.25
CA VAL A 185 -32.03 -0.87 -36.66
C VAL A 185 -32.01 -1.24 -38.14
N VAL A 186 -33.06 -1.92 -38.63
CA VAL A 186 -33.17 -2.28 -40.05
C VAL A 186 -33.25 -1.04 -40.93
N TYR A 187 -34.00 -0.01 -40.51
CA TYR A 187 -34.08 1.27 -41.21
C TYR A 187 -32.71 1.95 -41.30
N LEU A 188 -32.01 2.12 -40.18
CA LEU A 188 -30.71 2.78 -40.14
C LEU A 188 -29.65 2.04 -40.97
N GLN A 189 -29.71 0.71 -40.98
CA GLN A 189 -28.85 -0.11 -41.84
C GLN A 189 -29.21 0.04 -43.32
N ALA A 190 -30.49 0.04 -43.68
CA ALA A 190 -30.94 0.14 -45.07
C ALA A 190 -30.54 1.47 -45.73
N VAL A 191 -30.37 2.52 -44.93
CA VAL A 191 -29.96 3.85 -45.39
C VAL A 191 -28.44 4.11 -45.24
N ASP A 192 -27.63 3.08 -44.96
CA ASP A 192 -26.17 3.17 -44.77
C ASP A 192 -25.76 4.24 -43.71
N CYS A 193 -26.58 4.41 -42.65
CA CYS A 193 -26.42 5.53 -41.73
C CYS A 193 -25.07 5.53 -41.00
N ILE A 194 -24.63 4.37 -40.52
CA ILE A 194 -23.39 4.24 -39.74
C ILE A 194 -22.18 4.39 -40.66
N LYS A 195 -22.22 3.77 -41.85
CA LYS A 195 -21.19 3.92 -42.88
C LYS A 195 -20.96 5.38 -43.26
N ILE A 196 -22.04 6.13 -43.57
CA ILE A 196 -21.92 7.54 -43.96
C ILE A 196 -21.40 8.37 -42.77
N ALA A 197 -21.86 8.09 -41.54
CA ALA A 197 -21.38 8.77 -40.34
C ALA A 197 -19.88 8.56 -40.11
N ILE A 198 -19.37 7.32 -40.24
CA ILE A 198 -17.95 7.01 -40.09
C ILE A 198 -17.11 7.75 -41.14
N GLN A 199 -17.54 7.75 -42.40
CA GLN A 199 -16.83 8.45 -43.48
C GLN A 199 -16.75 9.96 -43.24
N ASN A 200 -17.78 10.56 -42.67
CA ASN A 200 -17.79 11.99 -42.35
C ASN A 200 -16.95 12.30 -41.10
N LEU A 201 -17.03 11.47 -40.06
CA LEU A 201 -16.18 11.60 -38.87
C LEU A 201 -14.70 11.45 -39.20
N PHE A 202 -14.34 10.60 -40.16
CA PHE A 202 -12.95 10.49 -40.65
C PHE A 202 -12.42 11.81 -41.19
N LYS A 203 -13.26 12.53 -41.96
CA LYS A 203 -12.93 13.85 -42.51
C LYS A 203 -12.85 14.91 -41.41
N LEU A 204 -13.79 14.88 -40.46
CA LEU A 204 -13.77 15.80 -39.32
C LEU A 204 -12.53 15.60 -38.44
N ALA A 205 -12.10 14.35 -38.25
CA ALA A 205 -10.89 14.01 -37.51
C ALA A 205 -9.59 14.52 -38.18
N ASP A 206 -9.61 14.87 -39.47
CA ASP A 206 -8.48 15.51 -40.14
C ASP A 206 -8.46 17.04 -39.96
N THR A 207 -9.61 17.65 -39.63
CA THR A 207 -9.78 19.11 -39.64
C THR A 207 -9.98 19.73 -38.26
N LEU A 208 -10.55 18.99 -37.30
CA LEU A 208 -10.94 19.49 -35.98
C LEU A 208 -10.08 18.92 -34.85
N PRO A 209 -10.02 19.62 -33.69
CA PRO A 209 -9.44 19.06 -32.48
C PRO A 209 -10.12 17.75 -32.06
N ALA A 210 -9.34 16.80 -31.54
CA ALA A 210 -9.86 15.47 -31.22
C ALA A 210 -11.01 15.47 -30.20
N CYS A 211 -11.00 16.38 -29.21
CA CYS A 211 -12.07 16.47 -28.20
C CYS A 211 -13.46 16.77 -28.81
N ASP A 212 -13.51 17.69 -29.78
CA ASP A 212 -14.76 18.03 -30.46
C ASP A 212 -15.29 16.82 -31.26
N VAL A 213 -14.37 16.06 -31.86
CA VAL A 213 -14.71 14.84 -32.60
C VAL A 213 -15.11 13.71 -31.65
N CYS A 214 -14.55 13.64 -30.43
CA CYS A 214 -14.95 12.68 -29.40
C CYS A 214 -16.43 12.81 -29.06
N GLU A 215 -16.95 14.02 -28.86
CA GLU A 215 -18.38 14.19 -28.56
C GLU A 215 -19.26 13.66 -29.69
N ALA A 216 -18.99 14.05 -30.94
CA ALA A 216 -19.75 13.57 -32.10
C ALA A 216 -19.65 12.05 -32.26
N ALA A 217 -18.44 11.50 -32.16
CA ALA A 217 -18.19 10.06 -32.28
C ALA A 217 -18.85 9.26 -31.15
N SER A 218 -18.87 9.78 -29.92
CA SER A 218 -19.52 9.14 -28.77
C SER A 218 -21.02 8.93 -29.02
N ILE A 219 -21.69 9.92 -29.63
CA ILE A 219 -23.12 9.83 -29.97
C ILE A 219 -23.35 8.75 -31.01
N ILE A 220 -22.54 8.70 -32.08
CA ILE A 220 -22.66 7.65 -33.13
C ILE A 220 -22.39 6.26 -32.53
N LEU A 221 -21.39 6.14 -31.65
CA LEU A 221 -21.03 4.87 -31.03
C LEU A 221 -22.12 4.35 -30.09
N CYS A 222 -22.91 5.23 -29.45
CA CYS A 222 -24.10 4.84 -28.68
C CYS A 222 -25.10 4.08 -29.55
N PHE A 223 -25.38 4.52 -30.78
CA PHE A 223 -26.29 3.80 -31.70
C PHE A 223 -25.77 2.40 -32.02
N VAL A 224 -24.46 2.24 -32.20
CA VAL A 224 -23.85 0.94 -32.48
C VAL A 224 -23.94 0.03 -31.25
N LYS A 225 -23.52 0.51 -30.08
CA LYS A 225 -23.50 -0.26 -28.83
C LYS A 225 -24.90 -0.68 -28.40
N ASP A 226 -25.84 0.26 -28.35
CA ASP A 226 -27.19 0.01 -27.80
C ASP A 226 -28.06 -0.82 -28.76
N SER A 227 -27.73 -0.86 -30.05
CA SER A 227 -28.40 -1.75 -31.02
C SER A 227 -28.05 -3.23 -30.84
N TYR A 228 -26.87 -3.53 -30.28
CA TYR A 228 -26.30 -4.88 -30.31
C TYR A 228 -27.17 -5.96 -29.63
N PRO A 229 -27.79 -5.72 -28.45
CA PRO A 229 -28.70 -6.67 -27.82
C PRO A 229 -29.92 -7.02 -28.68
N ILE A 230 -30.32 -6.12 -29.59
CA ILE A 230 -31.47 -6.28 -30.50
C ILE A 230 -31.03 -6.95 -31.80
N SER A 231 -29.93 -6.48 -32.38
CA SER A 231 -29.39 -6.96 -33.65
C SER A 231 -27.92 -6.58 -33.81
N SER A 232 -27.08 -7.49 -34.33
CA SER A 232 -25.67 -7.21 -34.62
C SER A 232 -25.44 -6.39 -35.89
N ALA A 233 -26.50 -5.95 -36.58
CA ALA A 233 -26.43 -5.35 -37.91
C ALA A 233 -25.57 -4.07 -37.97
N LEU A 234 -25.84 -3.10 -37.09
CA LEU A 234 -25.10 -1.84 -37.07
C LEU A 234 -23.65 -2.01 -36.60
N LEU A 235 -23.39 -2.97 -35.71
CA LEU A 235 -22.02 -3.33 -35.33
C LEU A 235 -21.25 -3.90 -36.51
N THR A 236 -21.84 -4.81 -37.28
CA THR A 236 -21.20 -5.36 -38.48
C THR A 236 -20.98 -4.29 -39.55
N GLU A 237 -21.91 -3.33 -39.69
CA GLU A 237 -21.71 -2.16 -40.56
C GLU A 237 -20.55 -1.29 -40.07
N PHE A 238 -20.45 -1.03 -38.77
CA PHE A 238 -19.35 -0.28 -38.16
C PHE A 238 -17.99 -0.97 -38.39
N GLU A 239 -17.92 -2.28 -38.18
CA GLU A 239 -16.72 -3.11 -38.38
C GLU A 239 -16.24 -3.08 -39.83
N ASN A 240 -17.15 -3.26 -40.79
CA ASN A 240 -16.83 -3.35 -42.21
C ASN A 240 -16.43 -2.01 -42.84
N ASN A 241 -16.67 -0.88 -42.16
CA ASN A 241 -16.39 0.47 -42.67
C ASN A 241 -15.32 1.19 -41.85
N ASP A 242 -14.32 0.46 -41.33
CA ASP A 242 -13.16 1.01 -40.62
C ASP A 242 -13.49 1.78 -39.33
N GLY A 243 -14.62 1.47 -38.68
CA GLY A 243 -15.03 2.13 -37.44
C GLY A 243 -13.98 2.04 -36.31
N TYR A 244 -13.31 0.90 -36.15
CA TYR A 244 -12.23 0.76 -35.17
C TYR A 244 -10.97 1.56 -35.52
N GLN A 245 -10.65 1.73 -36.81
CA GLN A 245 -9.54 2.58 -37.24
C GLN A 245 -9.86 4.06 -37.00
N LEU A 246 -11.13 4.46 -37.17
CA LEU A 246 -11.59 5.79 -36.80
C LEU A 246 -11.39 6.05 -35.30
N LEU A 247 -11.84 5.13 -34.43
CA LEU A 247 -11.65 5.27 -32.98
C LEU A 247 -10.17 5.33 -32.60
N LEU A 248 -9.33 4.50 -33.21
CA LEU A 248 -7.87 4.55 -33.00
C LEU A 248 -7.30 5.93 -33.37
N LYS A 249 -7.71 6.50 -34.51
CA LYS A 249 -7.29 7.83 -34.96
C LYS A 249 -7.74 8.93 -34.01
N ILE A 250 -9.01 8.93 -33.60
CA ILE A 250 -9.57 9.93 -32.69
C ILE A 250 -8.85 9.88 -31.34
N LEU A 251 -8.72 8.69 -30.74
CA LEU A 251 -8.14 8.52 -29.40
C LEU A 251 -6.64 8.87 -29.37
N LEU A 252 -5.88 8.56 -30.43
CA LEU A 252 -4.50 9.02 -30.55
C LEU A 252 -4.40 10.55 -30.77
N GLY A 253 -5.42 11.17 -31.37
CA GLY A 253 -5.51 12.62 -31.49
C GLY A 253 -5.74 13.34 -30.16
N CYS A 254 -6.15 12.64 -29.10
CA CYS A 254 -6.40 13.18 -27.76
C CYS A 254 -5.13 13.27 -26.89
N GLU A 255 -3.93 13.00 -27.42
CA GLU A 255 -2.69 13.12 -26.67
C GLU A 255 -2.42 14.55 -26.20
N GLY A 256 -1.96 14.73 -24.95
CA GLY A 256 -1.58 16.05 -24.41
C GLY A 256 -2.67 16.83 -23.68
N LEU A 257 -3.86 16.26 -23.46
CA LEU A 257 -4.92 16.87 -22.65
C LEU A 257 -4.56 16.82 -21.14
N GLN A 258 -4.54 17.98 -20.47
CA GLN A 258 -4.16 18.08 -19.05
C GLN A 258 -5.29 17.66 -18.09
N GLN A 259 -4.91 17.15 -16.91
CA GLN A 259 -5.79 16.56 -15.86
C GLN A 259 -6.99 17.42 -15.43
N ASN A 260 -6.90 18.75 -15.51
CA ASN A 260 -7.95 19.64 -14.99
C ASN A 260 -9.10 19.86 -15.98
N GLU A 261 -8.96 19.38 -17.22
CA GLU A 261 -9.96 19.43 -18.29
C GLU A 261 -10.12 18.04 -18.94
N GLY A 262 -10.28 16.99 -18.12
CA GLY A 262 -10.57 15.66 -18.64
C GLY A 262 -11.84 15.69 -19.48
N ASP A 263 -11.71 15.44 -20.79
CA ASP A 263 -12.86 15.40 -21.70
C ASP A 263 -13.78 14.23 -21.30
N PRO A 264 -15.01 14.49 -20.80
CA PRO A 264 -15.93 13.42 -20.38
C PRO A 264 -16.28 12.47 -21.53
N TYR A 265 -16.16 12.92 -22.78
CA TYR A 265 -16.46 12.11 -23.96
C TYR A 265 -15.35 11.12 -24.31
N LEU A 266 -14.11 11.39 -23.90
CA LEU A 266 -13.00 10.43 -24.02
C LEU A 266 -13.30 9.19 -23.15
N ASP A 267 -13.67 9.42 -21.88
CA ASP A 267 -14.05 8.34 -20.96
C ASP A 267 -15.29 7.60 -21.47
N GLU A 268 -16.29 8.31 -22.02
CA GLU A 268 -17.47 7.68 -22.62
C GLU A 268 -17.11 6.76 -23.80
N ILE A 269 -16.22 7.20 -24.71
CA ILE A 269 -15.74 6.37 -25.84
C ILE A 269 -14.99 5.14 -25.32
N LEU A 270 -14.11 5.30 -24.33
CA LEU A 270 -13.37 4.17 -23.77
C LEU A 270 -14.32 3.17 -23.11
N ASP A 271 -15.30 3.62 -22.32
CA ASP A 271 -16.30 2.75 -21.70
C ASP A 271 -17.13 1.99 -22.74
N MET A 272 -17.52 2.67 -23.83
CA MET A 272 -18.19 2.03 -24.95
C MET A 272 -17.28 1.01 -25.65
N LEU A 273 -16.00 1.33 -25.86
CA LEU A 273 -15.04 0.43 -26.48
C LEU A 273 -14.81 -0.83 -25.64
N ILE A 274 -14.73 -0.70 -24.31
CA ILE A 274 -14.68 -1.82 -23.37
C ILE A 274 -15.95 -2.66 -23.52
N CYS A 275 -17.15 -2.07 -23.54
CA CYS A 275 -18.39 -2.80 -23.77
C CYS A 275 -18.38 -3.57 -25.10
N LEU A 276 -17.91 -2.94 -26.18
CA LEU A 276 -17.83 -3.55 -27.50
C LEU A 276 -16.91 -4.79 -27.53
N THR A 277 -15.93 -4.91 -26.64
CA THR A 277 -15.11 -6.13 -26.53
C THR A 277 -15.95 -7.38 -26.21
N THR A 278 -17.10 -7.22 -25.56
CA THR A 278 -18.03 -8.32 -25.21
C THR A 278 -19.07 -8.61 -26.30
N CYS A 279 -19.16 -7.75 -27.32
CA CYS A 279 -20.11 -7.89 -28.42
C CYS A 279 -19.58 -8.86 -29.49
N GLY A 280 -20.13 -10.06 -29.59
CA GLY A 280 -19.83 -11.00 -30.67
C GLY A 280 -20.72 -12.24 -30.64
N LYS A 281 -20.86 -12.92 -31.80
CA LYS A 281 -21.79 -14.05 -31.96
C LYS A 281 -21.30 -15.35 -31.32
N THR A 282 -19.98 -15.54 -31.23
CA THR A 282 -19.36 -16.76 -30.70
C THR A 282 -18.28 -16.40 -29.70
N GLU A 283 -18.23 -17.16 -28.61
CA GLU A 283 -17.12 -17.07 -27.66
C GLU A 283 -15.81 -17.53 -28.31
N LEU A 284 -14.73 -16.85 -27.96
CA LEU A 284 -13.40 -17.19 -28.42
C LEU A 284 -12.99 -18.54 -27.79
N LYS A 285 -12.55 -19.47 -28.62
CA LYS A 285 -11.99 -20.74 -28.17
C LYS A 285 -10.48 -20.67 -28.27
N VAL A 286 -9.82 -20.79 -27.14
CA VAL A 286 -8.36 -20.90 -27.05
C VAL A 286 -7.98 -22.24 -26.45
N SER A 287 -7.01 -22.90 -27.06
CA SER A 287 -6.41 -24.12 -26.53
C SER A 287 -5.56 -23.76 -25.31
N GLY A 288 -5.90 -24.29 -24.14
CA GLY A 288 -5.20 -24.01 -22.89
C GLY A 288 -3.78 -24.58 -22.88
N ASN A 289 -2.80 -23.76 -23.26
CA ASN A 289 -1.38 -24.09 -23.13
C ASN A 289 -0.86 -23.61 -21.77
N ILE A 290 -1.28 -24.29 -20.70
CA ILE A 290 -0.92 -23.96 -19.33
C ILE A 290 0.44 -24.58 -19.02
N VAL A 291 1.44 -23.73 -18.76
CA VAL A 291 2.78 -24.17 -18.35
C VAL A 291 2.81 -24.38 -16.84
N HIS A 292 3.32 -25.52 -16.39
CA HIS A 292 3.50 -25.84 -14.96
C HIS A 292 4.92 -25.49 -14.48
N PRO A 293 5.13 -25.22 -13.17
CA PRO A 293 4.17 -25.33 -12.06
C PRO A 293 3.19 -24.15 -11.94
N GLN A 294 2.05 -24.38 -11.30
CA GLN A 294 1.00 -23.37 -11.04
C GLN A 294 0.65 -23.35 -9.54
N LEU A 295 0.02 -22.26 -9.06
CA LEU A 295 -0.39 -22.14 -7.66
C LEU A 295 -1.50 -23.14 -7.31
N PRO A 296 -1.60 -23.63 -6.05
CA PRO A 296 -2.57 -24.66 -5.66
C PRO A 296 -4.04 -24.30 -5.91
N HIS A 297 -4.37 -23.00 -5.90
CA HIS A 297 -5.72 -22.49 -6.09
C HIS A 297 -6.06 -22.15 -7.54
N PHE A 298 -5.14 -22.38 -8.47
CA PHE A 298 -5.37 -22.14 -9.88
C PHE A 298 -6.35 -23.18 -10.45
N ASN A 299 -7.51 -22.73 -10.95
CA ASN A 299 -8.44 -23.58 -11.66
C ASN A 299 -9.00 -22.88 -12.90
N PHE A 300 -8.53 -23.30 -14.07
CA PHE A 300 -8.98 -22.77 -15.35
C PHE A 300 -10.41 -23.20 -15.72
N GLU A 301 -10.88 -24.37 -15.27
CA GLU A 301 -12.17 -24.94 -15.70
C GLU A 301 -13.37 -24.46 -14.88
N GLN A 302 -13.15 -23.85 -13.70
CA GLN A 302 -14.23 -23.47 -12.77
C GLN A 302 -14.75 -22.03 -12.95
N THR A 303 -14.21 -21.29 -13.92
CA THR A 303 -14.66 -19.95 -14.26
C THR A 303 -15.98 -20.01 -15.04
N ARG A 304 -17.09 -19.87 -14.30
CA ARG A 304 -18.44 -19.79 -14.87
C ARG A 304 -18.51 -18.54 -15.77
N SER A 305 -18.85 -18.73 -17.04
CA SER A 305 -19.03 -17.66 -18.02
C SER A 305 -19.99 -16.59 -17.48
N SER A 306 -19.47 -15.43 -17.10
CA SER A 306 -20.28 -14.32 -16.56
C SER A 306 -21.19 -13.66 -17.61
N GLY A 307 -21.10 -14.13 -18.87
CA GLY A 307 -21.71 -13.51 -20.04
C GLY A 307 -20.89 -12.35 -20.61
N MET A 308 -19.92 -11.84 -19.85
CA MET A 308 -19.05 -10.69 -20.17
C MET A 308 -17.67 -11.13 -20.69
N THR A 309 -17.60 -12.27 -21.36
CA THR A 309 -16.35 -12.73 -21.99
C THR A 309 -16.04 -11.91 -23.23
N VAL A 310 -14.77 -11.71 -23.54
CA VAL A 310 -14.33 -11.06 -24.78
C VAL A 310 -14.75 -11.90 -25.99
N LYS A 311 -15.42 -11.26 -26.94
CA LYS A 311 -15.85 -11.82 -28.24
C LYS A 311 -15.37 -10.99 -29.43
N ASN A 312 -15.06 -9.71 -29.21
CA ASN A 312 -14.58 -8.79 -30.23
C ASN A 312 -13.10 -8.45 -30.03
N LEU A 313 -12.23 -9.10 -30.82
CA LEU A 313 -10.79 -8.85 -30.77
C LEU A 313 -10.41 -7.51 -31.39
N GLN A 314 -11.16 -7.01 -32.40
CA GLN A 314 -10.83 -5.74 -33.07
C GLN A 314 -11.02 -4.56 -32.12
N ALA A 315 -12.09 -4.56 -31.31
CA ALA A 315 -12.28 -3.57 -30.26
C ALA A 315 -11.12 -3.55 -29.25
N PHE A 316 -10.66 -4.72 -28.81
CA PHE A 316 -9.51 -4.81 -27.91
C PHE A 316 -8.20 -4.38 -28.59
N GLN A 317 -8.01 -4.70 -29.86
CA GLN A 317 -6.83 -4.29 -30.63
C GLN A 317 -6.70 -2.76 -30.73
N VAL A 318 -7.80 -2.01 -30.69
CA VAL A 318 -7.75 -0.54 -30.58
C VAL A 318 -7.07 -0.13 -29.26
N LEU A 319 -7.52 -0.67 -28.12
CA LEU A 319 -6.88 -0.41 -26.81
C LEU A 319 -5.39 -0.79 -26.84
N GLN A 320 -5.07 -1.98 -27.35
CA GLN A 320 -3.70 -2.47 -27.47
C GLN A 320 -2.83 -1.54 -28.33
N SER A 321 -3.35 -1.10 -29.48
CA SER A 321 -2.64 -0.23 -30.41
C SER A 321 -2.41 1.18 -29.83
N ILE A 322 -3.36 1.71 -29.07
CA ILE A 322 -3.20 3.01 -28.40
C ILE A 322 -2.06 2.94 -27.40
N PHE A 323 -2.04 1.93 -26.52
CA PHE A 323 -0.95 1.77 -25.56
C PHE A 323 0.41 1.61 -26.24
N GLN A 324 0.47 0.90 -27.37
CA GLN A 324 1.72 0.72 -28.12
C GLN A 324 2.23 2.04 -28.70
N LYS A 325 1.35 2.82 -29.33
CA LYS A 325 1.72 4.03 -30.08
C LYS A 325 1.86 5.28 -29.21
N SER A 326 1.07 5.41 -28.15
CA SER A 326 1.02 6.62 -27.33
C SER A 326 2.04 6.62 -26.19
N ASN A 327 2.62 7.77 -25.87
CA ASN A 327 3.42 7.97 -24.65
C ASN A 327 2.76 8.94 -23.67
N ASP A 328 1.50 9.32 -23.92
CA ASP A 328 0.74 10.17 -23.02
C ASP A 328 0.42 9.40 -21.73
N GLN A 329 0.80 9.98 -20.58
CA GLN A 329 0.64 9.35 -19.27
C GLN A 329 -0.84 9.07 -18.94
N HIS A 330 -1.74 9.98 -19.29
CA HIS A 330 -3.16 9.88 -18.97
C HIS A 330 -3.84 8.84 -19.84
N LEU A 331 -3.66 8.94 -21.15
CA LEU A 331 -4.24 7.99 -22.10
C LEU A 331 -3.73 6.58 -21.81
N CYS A 332 -2.41 6.38 -21.67
CA CYS A 332 -1.85 5.07 -21.34
C CYS A 332 -2.39 4.52 -20.00
N GLY A 333 -2.52 5.38 -18.98
CA GLY A 333 -3.08 4.99 -17.70
C GLY A 333 -4.55 4.56 -17.78
N ARG A 334 -5.36 5.28 -18.58
CA ARG A 334 -6.76 4.92 -18.86
C ARG A 334 -6.87 3.61 -19.63
N ILE A 335 -6.00 3.37 -20.61
CA ILE A 335 -5.97 2.10 -21.35
C ILE A 335 -5.61 0.92 -20.43
N LEU A 336 -4.62 1.06 -19.54
CA LEU A 336 -4.29 0.00 -18.58
C LEU A 336 -5.45 -0.24 -17.60
N ALA A 337 -6.16 0.80 -17.17
CA ALA A 337 -7.36 0.67 -16.35
C ALA A 337 -8.49 -0.05 -17.10
N ALA A 338 -8.72 0.30 -18.37
CA ALA A 338 -9.69 -0.36 -19.24
C ALA A 338 -9.41 -1.86 -19.38
N ILE A 339 -8.14 -2.24 -19.60
CA ILE A 339 -7.72 -3.65 -19.66
C ILE A 339 -7.97 -4.36 -18.32
N GLY A 340 -7.65 -3.71 -17.19
CA GLY A 340 -7.97 -4.22 -15.86
C GLY A 340 -9.47 -4.46 -15.65
N THR A 341 -10.33 -3.55 -16.11
CA THR A 341 -11.79 -3.70 -16.06
C THR A 341 -12.27 -4.91 -16.86
N ILE A 342 -11.72 -5.12 -18.07
CA ILE A 342 -12.06 -6.29 -18.90
C ILE A 342 -11.71 -7.60 -18.17
N TRP A 343 -10.58 -7.66 -17.47
CA TRP A 343 -10.20 -8.83 -16.69
C TRP A 343 -11.04 -9.03 -15.44
N ALA A 344 -11.51 -7.94 -14.82
CA ALA A 344 -12.39 -7.99 -13.65
C ALA A 344 -13.80 -8.48 -13.99
N TRP A 345 -14.29 -8.23 -15.22
CA TRP A 345 -15.60 -8.72 -15.69
C TRP A 345 -15.66 -10.25 -15.82
N ASP A 346 -14.58 -10.84 -16.30
CA ASP A 346 -14.40 -12.30 -16.31
C ASP A 346 -12.90 -12.62 -16.32
N THR A 347 -12.46 -13.39 -15.34
CA THR A 347 -11.07 -13.87 -15.21
C THR A 347 -10.56 -14.61 -16.45
N VAL A 348 -11.47 -15.22 -17.24
CA VAL A 348 -11.12 -15.91 -18.50
C VAL A 348 -10.61 -14.93 -19.56
N ASN A 349 -11.03 -13.66 -19.50
CA ASN A 349 -10.66 -12.64 -20.48
C ASN A 349 -9.15 -12.44 -20.56
N PHE A 350 -8.43 -12.53 -19.43
CA PHE A 350 -6.97 -12.51 -19.45
C PHE A 350 -6.41 -13.61 -20.37
N PHE A 351 -6.88 -14.85 -20.22
CA PHE A 351 -6.41 -15.99 -21.01
C PHE A 351 -6.81 -15.89 -22.49
N LEU A 352 -8.05 -15.47 -22.78
CA LEU A 352 -8.51 -15.26 -24.17
C LEU A 352 -7.61 -14.27 -24.90
N LEU A 353 -7.30 -13.15 -24.24
CA LEU A 353 -6.52 -12.06 -24.82
C LEU A 353 -5.03 -12.42 -24.88
N GLU A 354 -4.46 -12.96 -23.80
CA GLU A 354 -3.04 -13.28 -23.74
C GLU A 354 -2.66 -14.42 -24.69
N TRP A 355 -3.49 -15.45 -24.85
CA TRP A 355 -3.20 -16.54 -25.79
C TRP A 355 -3.48 -16.18 -27.25
N THR A 356 -4.25 -15.13 -27.53
CA THR A 356 -4.58 -14.72 -28.90
C THR A 356 -3.73 -13.55 -29.39
N LEU A 357 -3.66 -12.47 -28.59
CA LEU A 357 -3.04 -11.20 -28.96
C LEU A 357 -1.76 -10.89 -28.19
N GLN A 358 -1.48 -11.62 -27.10
CA GLN A 358 -0.28 -11.45 -26.27
C GLN A 358 -0.02 -10.00 -25.81
N PRO A 359 -1.04 -9.23 -25.35
CA PRO A 359 -0.85 -7.82 -25.02
C PRO A 359 0.19 -7.61 -23.92
N ILE A 360 0.18 -8.38 -22.82
CA ILE A 360 1.11 -8.16 -21.71
C ILE A 360 2.53 -8.55 -22.11
N ASN A 361 2.67 -9.63 -22.86
CA ASN A 361 3.94 -10.05 -23.42
C ASN A 361 4.54 -8.99 -24.39
N GLN A 362 3.72 -8.33 -25.21
CA GLN A 362 4.17 -7.25 -26.10
C GLN A 362 4.43 -5.94 -25.35
N PHE A 363 3.60 -5.60 -24.37
CA PHE A 363 3.76 -4.38 -23.57
C PHE A 363 5.06 -4.42 -22.76
N THR A 364 5.46 -5.60 -22.28
CA THR A 364 6.73 -5.81 -21.57
C THR A 364 7.95 -5.40 -22.42
N ASP A 365 7.89 -5.55 -23.75
CA ASP A 365 9.00 -5.18 -24.64
C ASP A 365 9.17 -3.65 -24.77
N ILE A 366 8.08 -2.89 -24.59
CA ILE A 366 8.06 -1.43 -24.79
C ILE A 366 7.90 -0.63 -23.49
N ILE A 367 7.66 -1.28 -22.35
CA ILE A 367 7.28 -0.59 -21.10
C ILE A 367 8.34 0.39 -20.60
N HIS A 368 9.61 0.10 -20.88
CA HIS A 368 10.72 0.97 -20.50
C HIS A 368 10.72 2.33 -21.23
N PHE A 369 9.99 2.46 -22.36
CA PHE A 369 9.78 3.74 -23.05
C PHE A 369 8.59 4.54 -22.52
N LYS A 370 7.73 3.95 -21.67
CA LYS A 370 6.52 4.61 -21.15
C LYS A 370 6.84 5.50 -19.93
N PRO A 371 6.01 6.50 -19.61
CA PRO A 371 6.19 7.34 -18.41
C PRO A 371 6.20 6.55 -17.09
N HIS A 372 6.92 7.03 -16.08
CA HIS A 372 7.08 6.35 -14.79
C HIS A 372 5.76 5.89 -14.13
N PRO A 373 4.68 6.70 -14.06
CA PRO A 373 3.43 6.26 -13.46
C PRO A 373 2.75 5.11 -14.23
N VAL A 374 2.89 5.10 -15.56
CA VAL A 374 2.37 4.04 -16.44
C VAL A 374 3.14 2.73 -16.22
N GLN A 375 4.47 2.80 -16.03
CA GLN A 375 5.28 1.63 -15.69
C GLN A 375 4.81 0.99 -14.39
N VAL A 376 4.57 1.80 -13.35
CA VAL A 376 4.05 1.33 -12.05
C VAL A 376 2.68 0.66 -12.22
N GLN A 377 1.76 1.29 -12.95
CA GLN A 377 0.43 0.72 -13.18
C GLN A 377 0.48 -0.59 -13.98
N PHE A 378 1.35 -0.68 -14.99
CA PHE A 378 1.55 -1.91 -15.75
C PHE A 378 2.05 -3.05 -14.85
N PHE A 379 3.05 -2.82 -14.02
CA PHE A 379 3.56 -3.87 -13.13
C PHE A 379 2.56 -4.27 -12.03
N ARG A 380 1.67 -3.37 -11.58
CA ARG A 380 0.52 -3.73 -10.74
C ARG A 380 -0.48 -4.63 -11.47
N LEU A 381 -0.71 -4.37 -12.75
CA LEU A 381 -1.56 -5.21 -13.59
C LEU A 381 -0.92 -6.59 -13.84
N VAL A 382 0.40 -6.68 -13.95
CA VAL A 382 1.08 -7.99 -14.00
C VAL A 382 0.99 -8.72 -12.66
N GLU A 383 1.12 -7.98 -11.56
CA GLU A 383 0.98 -8.52 -10.20
C GLU A 383 -0.42 -9.10 -9.95
N SER A 384 -1.49 -8.45 -10.42
CA SER A 384 -2.87 -8.95 -10.27
C SER A 384 -3.11 -10.30 -10.95
N ILE A 385 -2.35 -10.66 -11.99
CA ILE A 385 -2.41 -12.00 -12.61
C ILE A 385 -2.08 -13.09 -11.58
N VAL A 386 -1.09 -12.85 -10.73
CA VAL A 386 -0.68 -13.78 -9.68
C VAL A 386 -1.56 -13.62 -8.43
N LEU A 387 -1.91 -12.38 -8.08
CA LEU A 387 -2.65 -12.08 -6.87
C LEU A 387 -4.12 -12.51 -6.97
N ASP A 388 -4.79 -12.14 -8.05
CA ASP A 388 -6.23 -12.26 -8.20
C ASP A 388 -6.61 -13.51 -9.00
N LEU A 389 -5.90 -13.80 -10.10
CA LEU A 389 -6.19 -14.99 -10.93
C LEU A 389 -5.50 -16.27 -10.41
N CYS A 390 -4.63 -16.15 -9.40
CA CYS A 390 -3.81 -17.24 -8.89
C CYS A 390 -3.02 -17.97 -10.00
N TYR A 391 -2.68 -17.27 -11.09
CA TYR A 391 -1.98 -17.85 -12.24
C TYR A 391 -0.51 -17.39 -12.28
N VAL A 392 0.39 -18.30 -12.64
CA VAL A 392 1.82 -18.02 -12.82
C VAL A 392 2.12 -17.83 -14.32
N PRO A 393 2.35 -16.58 -14.78
CA PRO A 393 2.56 -16.30 -16.19
C PRO A 393 4.04 -16.48 -16.61
N HIS A 394 4.50 -17.73 -16.73
CA HIS A 394 5.91 -18.09 -16.95
C HIS A 394 6.61 -17.30 -18.08
N GLU A 395 5.99 -17.17 -19.26
CA GLU A 395 6.59 -16.45 -20.39
C GLU A 395 6.72 -14.94 -20.14
N ILE A 396 5.70 -14.33 -19.50
CA ILE A 396 5.75 -12.92 -19.12
C ILE A 396 6.83 -12.70 -18.06
N LEU A 397 6.91 -13.56 -17.04
CA LEU A 397 7.94 -13.48 -16.00
C LEU A 397 9.35 -13.64 -16.59
N LYS A 398 9.54 -14.49 -17.60
CA LYS A 398 10.80 -14.65 -18.31
C LYS A 398 11.21 -13.37 -19.06
N LYS A 399 10.27 -12.68 -19.70
CA LYS A 399 10.54 -11.38 -20.33
C LYS A 399 10.85 -10.29 -19.31
N ILE A 400 10.14 -10.25 -18.18
CA ILE A 400 10.44 -9.30 -17.10
C ILE A 400 11.84 -9.54 -16.53
N GLN A 401 12.27 -10.79 -16.39
CA GLN A 401 13.64 -11.12 -16.00
C GLN A 401 14.67 -10.64 -17.03
N TYR A 402 14.37 -10.73 -18.33
CA TYR A 402 15.22 -10.17 -19.37
C TYR A 402 15.31 -8.63 -19.27
N LEU A 403 14.19 -7.95 -19.03
CA LEU A 403 14.16 -6.51 -18.80
C LEU A 403 15.06 -6.10 -17.61
N ILE A 404 14.99 -6.86 -16.51
CA ILE A 404 15.85 -6.63 -15.33
C ILE A 404 17.33 -6.85 -15.66
N LYS A 405 17.64 -7.86 -16.47
CA LYS A 405 19.01 -8.16 -16.89
C LYS A 405 19.62 -7.06 -17.75
N GLU A 406 18.87 -6.52 -18.69
CA GLU A 406 19.34 -5.44 -19.59
C GLU A 406 19.50 -4.11 -18.85
N ASN A 407 18.61 -3.82 -17.90
CA ASN A 407 18.64 -2.63 -17.04
C ASN A 407 18.85 -1.31 -17.83
N ILE A 408 18.15 -1.14 -18.95
CA ILE A 408 18.25 0.06 -19.81
C ILE A 408 17.77 1.32 -19.06
N VAL A 409 16.65 1.19 -18.33
CA VAL A 409 16.05 2.29 -17.53
C VAL A 409 15.97 1.83 -16.07
N PRO A 410 16.83 2.34 -15.16
CA PRO A 410 16.92 1.87 -13.78
C PRO A 410 15.60 1.90 -13.00
N PHE A 411 14.79 2.94 -13.18
CA PHE A 411 13.47 3.03 -12.54
C PHE A 411 12.52 1.90 -13.00
N CYS A 412 12.57 1.54 -14.29
CA CYS A 412 11.76 0.46 -14.84
C CYS A 412 12.18 -0.87 -14.23
N THR A 413 13.49 -1.12 -14.15
CA THR A 413 14.08 -2.30 -13.50
C THR A 413 13.71 -2.38 -12.02
N LEU A 414 13.77 -1.25 -11.31
CA LEU A 414 13.35 -1.15 -9.91
C LEU A 414 11.88 -1.56 -9.75
N THR A 415 11.00 -1.04 -10.59
CA THR A 415 9.56 -1.34 -10.55
C THR A 415 9.28 -2.80 -10.93
N ALA A 416 9.99 -3.34 -11.92
CA ALA A 416 9.95 -4.74 -12.30
C ALA A 416 10.37 -5.66 -11.14
N LEU A 417 11.47 -5.34 -10.45
CA LEU A 417 11.93 -6.11 -9.30
C LEU A 417 10.95 -6.05 -8.12
N ARG A 418 10.32 -4.89 -7.89
CA ARG A 418 9.26 -4.76 -6.87
C ARG A 418 8.08 -5.68 -7.15
N CYS A 419 7.66 -5.77 -8.42
CA CYS A 419 6.61 -6.68 -8.87
C CYS A 419 6.98 -8.14 -8.55
N LEU A 420 8.18 -8.59 -8.93
CA LEU A 420 8.64 -9.96 -8.66
C LEU A 420 8.81 -10.25 -7.16
N LEU A 421 9.27 -9.24 -6.40
CA LEU A 421 9.39 -9.34 -4.94
C LEU A 421 8.02 -9.53 -4.27
N SER A 422 7.00 -8.80 -4.72
CA SER A 422 5.64 -8.96 -4.19
C SER A 422 5.11 -10.38 -4.43
N MET A 423 5.27 -10.91 -5.65
CA MET A 423 4.91 -12.29 -5.98
C MET A 423 5.64 -13.31 -5.10
N THR A 424 6.94 -13.11 -4.88
CA THR A 424 7.77 -14.01 -4.06
C THR A 424 7.34 -14.04 -2.59
N LYS A 425 6.85 -12.92 -2.06
CA LYS A 425 6.31 -12.86 -0.70
C LYS A 425 4.98 -13.60 -0.55
N LYS A 426 4.19 -13.73 -1.63
CA LYS A 426 2.89 -14.39 -1.60
C LYS A 426 3.01 -15.91 -1.46
N ASP A 427 3.90 -16.54 -2.21
CA ASP A 427 4.03 -18.00 -2.24
C ASP A 427 5.47 -18.48 -2.45
N GLN A 428 5.88 -19.50 -1.70
CA GLN A 428 7.22 -20.08 -1.74
C GLN A 428 7.56 -20.71 -3.11
N LEU A 429 6.56 -21.07 -3.92
CA LEU A 429 6.75 -21.62 -5.27
C LEU A 429 7.62 -20.71 -6.14
N PHE A 430 7.50 -19.38 -5.98
CA PHE A 430 8.30 -18.41 -6.72
C PHE A 430 9.79 -18.50 -6.39
N SER A 431 10.17 -18.94 -5.18
CA SER A 431 11.56 -19.20 -4.83
C SER A 431 12.18 -20.32 -5.65
N ASP A 432 11.39 -21.32 -6.06
CA ASP A 432 11.83 -22.38 -6.96
C ASP A 432 11.86 -21.90 -8.41
N ILE A 433 10.80 -21.24 -8.87
CA ILE A 433 10.70 -20.71 -10.25
C ILE A 433 11.85 -19.75 -10.56
N PHE A 434 12.12 -18.78 -9.67
CA PHE A 434 13.16 -17.77 -9.88
C PHE A 434 14.58 -18.28 -9.64
N ARG A 435 14.74 -19.42 -8.94
CA ARG A 435 16.02 -20.14 -8.94
C ARG A 435 16.22 -20.82 -10.31
N ASP A 436 15.23 -21.57 -10.77
CA ASP A 436 15.35 -22.42 -11.96
C ASP A 436 15.40 -21.58 -13.26
N SER A 437 14.77 -20.40 -13.26
CA SER A 437 14.87 -19.43 -14.36
C SER A 437 16.21 -18.69 -14.41
N GLY A 438 17.02 -18.76 -13.34
CA GLY A 438 18.33 -18.11 -13.23
C GLY A 438 18.32 -16.69 -12.66
N LEU A 439 17.16 -16.16 -12.22
CA LEU A 439 17.06 -14.82 -11.62
C LEU A 439 17.91 -14.70 -10.35
N LEU A 440 17.87 -15.70 -9.45
CA LEU A 440 18.69 -15.68 -8.24
C LEU A 440 20.19 -15.54 -8.59
N GLY A 441 20.68 -16.32 -9.55
CA GLY A 441 22.07 -16.26 -10.00
C GLY A 441 22.45 -14.90 -10.60
N LEU A 442 21.54 -14.29 -11.38
CA LEU A 442 21.72 -12.93 -11.92
C LEU A 442 21.84 -11.89 -10.80
N LEU A 443 20.93 -11.90 -9.83
CA LEU A 443 20.92 -10.95 -8.71
C LEU A 443 22.20 -11.07 -7.85
N LEU A 444 22.65 -12.29 -7.56
CA LEU A 444 23.89 -12.51 -6.83
C LEU A 444 25.11 -11.96 -7.60
N ALA A 445 25.14 -12.11 -8.92
CA ALA A 445 26.22 -11.55 -9.75
C ALA A 445 26.22 -10.01 -9.73
N LEU A 446 25.04 -9.38 -9.81
CA LEU A 446 24.89 -7.92 -9.72
C LEU A 446 25.29 -7.39 -8.33
N LEU A 447 24.81 -8.01 -7.26
CA LEU A 447 25.19 -7.66 -5.89
C LEU A 447 26.69 -7.83 -5.63
N ARG A 448 27.33 -8.86 -6.22
CA ARG A 448 28.79 -9.01 -6.16
C ARG A 448 29.52 -7.86 -6.82
N LYS A 449 29.05 -7.41 -7.99
CA LYS A 449 29.60 -6.23 -8.68
C LYS A 449 29.46 -5.00 -7.79
N GLN A 450 28.28 -4.79 -7.19
CA GLN A 450 28.03 -3.64 -6.33
C GLN A 450 28.86 -3.66 -5.05
N ALA A 451 28.98 -4.80 -4.38
CA ALA A 451 29.79 -4.94 -3.18
C ALA A 451 31.28 -4.58 -3.44
N LYS A 452 31.79 -4.92 -4.63
CA LYS A 452 33.14 -4.54 -5.06
C LYS A 452 33.27 -3.02 -5.30
N ILE A 453 32.21 -2.36 -5.73
CA ILE A 453 32.17 -0.90 -5.92
C ILE A 453 32.15 -0.22 -4.55
N LEU A 454 31.24 -0.61 -3.66
CA LEU A 454 31.14 -0.08 -2.29
C LEU A 454 32.45 -0.18 -1.52
N ARG A 455 33.13 -1.34 -1.61
CA ARG A 455 34.43 -1.54 -0.97
C ARG A 455 35.53 -0.61 -1.50
N LYS A 456 35.43 -0.17 -2.76
CA LYS A 456 36.39 0.77 -3.37
C LYS A 456 36.02 2.23 -3.08
N SER A 457 34.74 2.56 -2.94
CA SER A 457 34.24 3.92 -2.73
C SER A 457 34.23 4.37 -1.27
N ALA A 458 34.43 3.46 -0.30
CA ALA A 458 34.48 3.73 1.14
C ALA A 458 35.55 4.78 1.62
N GLY A 459 36.25 5.46 0.70
CA GLY A 459 37.17 6.56 0.99
C GLY A 459 37.03 7.79 0.07
N THR A 460 36.01 7.88 -0.79
CA THR A 460 35.81 9.03 -1.70
C THR A 460 34.34 9.17 -2.08
N HIS A 461 33.57 10.04 -1.40
CA HIS A 461 32.18 10.34 -1.78
C HIS A 461 32.03 11.78 -2.29
N LEU A 462 31.41 11.92 -3.47
CA LEU A 462 30.70 13.12 -3.93
C LEU A 462 29.24 12.69 -4.19
N PRO A 463 28.22 13.41 -3.69
CA PRO A 463 26.84 13.01 -3.86
C PRO A 463 26.26 13.47 -5.21
N GLY A 464 25.58 12.58 -5.92
CA GLY A 464 24.87 12.85 -7.17
C GLY A 464 23.45 12.28 -7.17
N LEU A 465 22.51 12.94 -7.85
CA LEU A 465 21.08 12.57 -7.90
C LEU A 465 20.81 11.14 -8.43
N GLU A 466 21.73 10.59 -9.23
CA GLU A 466 21.70 9.20 -9.73
C GLU A 466 21.94 8.16 -8.62
N GLU A 467 22.52 8.54 -7.47
CA GLU A 467 22.70 7.63 -6.33
C GLU A 467 21.37 7.16 -5.73
N GLY A 468 20.29 7.96 -5.81
CA GLY A 468 19.02 7.61 -5.17
C GLY A 468 18.36 6.37 -5.75
N THR A 469 18.20 6.33 -7.08
CA THR A 469 17.55 5.19 -7.76
C THR A 469 18.44 3.95 -7.73
N GLU A 470 19.77 4.11 -7.87
CA GLU A 470 20.70 2.98 -7.78
C GLU A 470 20.79 2.40 -6.36
N LYS A 471 20.80 3.26 -5.32
CA LYS A 471 20.74 2.84 -3.92
C LYS A 471 19.44 2.08 -3.64
N GLU A 472 18.31 2.59 -4.12
CA GLU A 472 17.03 1.93 -3.97
C GLU A 472 16.96 0.58 -4.72
N LEU A 473 17.53 0.52 -5.93
CA LEU A 473 17.64 -0.70 -6.71
C LEU A 473 18.45 -1.77 -5.97
N ASN A 474 19.60 -1.40 -5.39
CA ASN A 474 20.42 -2.29 -4.57
C ASN A 474 19.66 -2.81 -3.34
N ALA A 475 18.91 -1.93 -2.67
CA ALA A 475 18.09 -2.32 -1.53
C ALA A 475 17.00 -3.32 -1.93
N VAL A 476 16.32 -3.11 -3.07
CA VAL A 476 15.30 -4.05 -3.58
C VAL A 476 15.94 -5.37 -4.03
N MET A 477 17.11 -5.36 -4.67
CA MET A 477 17.85 -6.58 -5.01
C MET A 477 18.18 -7.41 -3.77
N LEU A 478 18.66 -6.78 -2.69
CA LEU A 478 18.90 -7.45 -1.42
C LEU A 478 17.60 -8.01 -0.82
N LYS A 479 16.51 -7.23 -0.80
CA LYS A 479 15.19 -7.69 -0.33
C LYS A 479 14.68 -8.88 -1.14
N MET A 480 14.92 -8.89 -2.45
CA MET A 480 14.57 -10.02 -3.33
C MET A 480 15.40 -11.27 -3.01
N VAL A 481 16.72 -11.14 -2.84
CA VAL A 481 17.57 -12.28 -2.44
C VAL A 481 17.19 -12.79 -1.05
N ALA A 482 16.86 -11.90 -0.11
CA ALA A 482 16.34 -12.27 1.21
C ALA A 482 15.05 -13.08 1.10
N ALA A 483 14.08 -12.62 0.29
CA ALA A 483 12.82 -13.35 0.07
C ALA A 483 13.04 -14.71 -0.61
N LEU A 484 13.92 -14.80 -1.61
CA LEU A 484 14.22 -16.04 -2.32
C LEU A 484 14.95 -17.07 -1.44
N THR A 485 15.76 -16.62 -0.48
CA THR A 485 16.49 -17.50 0.44
C THR A 485 15.67 -17.86 1.68
N ALA A 486 14.72 -17.01 2.07
CA ALA A 486 13.82 -17.26 3.17
C ALA A 486 13.14 -18.62 3.03
N LYS A 487 13.28 -19.47 4.05
CA LYS A 487 12.69 -20.82 4.13
C LYS A 487 13.10 -21.76 2.97
N SER A 488 14.14 -21.43 2.19
CA SER A 488 14.63 -22.24 1.06
C SER A 488 16.08 -22.67 1.26
N VAL A 489 16.27 -23.86 1.85
CA VAL A 489 17.60 -24.44 2.06
C VAL A 489 18.39 -24.53 0.75
N ARG A 490 17.73 -24.92 -0.36
CA ARG A 490 18.37 -25.02 -1.68
C ARG A 490 18.91 -23.68 -2.15
N ASN A 491 18.14 -22.60 -2.01
CA ASN A 491 18.58 -21.28 -2.47
C ASN A 491 19.71 -20.74 -1.58
N THR A 492 19.70 -21.04 -0.28
CA THR A 492 20.82 -20.73 0.62
C THR A 492 22.09 -21.49 0.23
N VAL A 493 21.98 -22.76 -0.17
CA VAL A 493 23.13 -23.53 -0.71
C VAL A 493 23.66 -22.88 -1.98
N VAL A 494 22.79 -22.48 -2.92
CA VAL A 494 23.21 -21.75 -4.14
C VAL A 494 23.96 -20.46 -3.79
N LEU A 495 23.49 -19.69 -2.81
CA LEU A 495 24.19 -18.49 -2.35
C LEU A 495 25.62 -18.80 -1.87
N LYS A 496 25.79 -19.92 -1.16
CA LYS A 496 27.09 -20.39 -0.68
C LYS A 496 27.98 -20.91 -1.81
N ASP A 497 27.44 -21.70 -2.73
CA ASP A 497 28.17 -22.24 -3.89
C ASP A 497 28.67 -21.14 -4.83
N TYR A 498 27.92 -20.04 -4.91
CA TYR A 498 28.37 -18.83 -5.60
C TYR A 498 29.46 -18.06 -4.83
N GLY A 499 29.79 -18.41 -3.59
CA GLY A 499 30.80 -17.72 -2.77
C GLY A 499 30.39 -16.30 -2.39
N MET A 500 29.09 -16.07 -2.13
CA MET A 500 28.54 -14.72 -1.94
C MET A 500 28.72 -14.15 -0.52
N VAL A 501 28.93 -14.99 0.48
CA VAL A 501 29.00 -14.58 1.90
C VAL A 501 29.94 -13.39 2.15
N PRO A 502 31.20 -13.35 1.63
CA PRO A 502 32.09 -12.21 1.85
C PRO A 502 31.62 -10.90 1.18
N TYR A 503 30.81 -10.99 0.13
CA TYR A 503 30.26 -9.83 -0.58
C TYR A 503 28.99 -9.31 0.08
N ILE A 504 28.13 -10.21 0.57
CA ILE A 504 26.91 -9.85 1.29
C ILE A 504 27.25 -9.07 2.56
N LYS A 505 28.30 -9.45 3.30
CA LYS A 505 28.68 -8.74 4.54
C LYS A 505 29.00 -7.26 4.34
N ILE A 506 29.45 -6.86 3.14
CA ILE A 506 29.85 -5.46 2.84
C ILE A 506 28.65 -4.52 2.95
N PHE A 507 27.43 -5.04 2.76
CA PHE A 507 26.20 -4.24 2.86
C PHE A 507 25.72 -4.01 4.29
N LEU A 508 26.39 -4.55 5.33
CA LEU A 508 26.03 -4.30 6.73
C LEU A 508 26.28 -2.87 7.18
N ASP A 509 27.29 -2.22 6.58
CA ASP A 509 27.78 -0.91 7.00
C ASP A 509 26.75 0.20 6.70
N ASP A 510 26.01 0.10 5.58
CA ASP A 510 24.97 1.06 5.20
C ASP A 510 23.60 0.66 5.79
N GLU A 511 22.98 1.58 6.53
CA GLU A 511 21.69 1.39 7.19
C GLU A 511 20.57 1.00 6.22
N CYS A 512 20.58 1.53 4.99
CA CYS A 512 19.55 1.24 4.00
C CYS A 512 19.52 -0.24 3.56
N TYR A 513 20.63 -0.96 3.71
CA TYR A 513 20.79 -2.34 3.27
C TYR A 513 20.79 -3.35 4.41
N ARG A 514 21.03 -2.89 5.64
CA ARG A 514 21.36 -3.74 6.78
C ARG A 514 20.30 -4.78 7.10
N SER A 515 19.03 -4.40 7.16
CA SER A 515 17.92 -5.33 7.48
C SER A 515 17.83 -6.50 6.49
N ALA A 516 17.85 -6.22 5.19
CA ALA A 516 17.83 -7.27 4.16
C ALA A 516 19.11 -8.12 4.19
N THR A 517 20.25 -7.50 4.46
CA THR A 517 21.55 -8.19 4.58
C THR A 517 21.55 -9.17 5.75
N LEU A 518 21.07 -8.74 6.92
CA LEU A 518 20.93 -9.60 8.10
C LEU A 518 19.96 -10.75 7.83
N SER A 519 18.83 -10.49 7.17
CA SER A 519 17.87 -11.54 6.80
C SER A 519 18.51 -12.62 5.91
N ILE A 520 19.37 -12.25 4.96
CA ILE A 520 20.14 -13.18 4.13
C ILE A 520 21.15 -13.96 4.98
N LEU A 521 21.93 -13.29 5.82
CA LEU A 521 22.94 -13.93 6.67
C LEU A 521 22.30 -14.90 7.66
N GLU A 522 21.14 -14.57 8.22
CA GLU A 522 20.37 -15.46 9.08
C GLU A 522 19.99 -16.77 8.39
N GLN A 523 19.73 -16.76 7.08
CA GLN A 523 19.47 -18.01 6.34
C GLN A 523 20.68 -18.95 6.33
N LEU A 524 21.91 -18.43 6.49
CA LEU A 524 23.12 -19.28 6.61
C LEU A 524 23.08 -20.16 7.85
N SER A 525 22.42 -19.74 8.92
CA SER A 525 22.28 -20.51 10.15
C SER A 525 21.59 -21.86 9.94
N VAL A 526 20.76 -21.98 8.88
CA VAL A 526 20.11 -23.23 8.48
C VAL A 526 21.12 -24.27 7.99
N ILE A 527 22.24 -23.83 7.41
CA ILE A 527 23.32 -24.70 6.91
C ILE A 527 24.44 -24.82 7.94
N SER A 528 24.91 -23.70 8.48
CA SER A 528 26.02 -23.63 9.43
C SER A 528 25.82 -22.48 10.43
N TYR A 529 25.52 -22.82 11.68
CA TYR A 529 25.48 -21.85 12.77
C TYR A 529 26.85 -21.21 13.00
N GLU A 530 27.97 -21.95 12.85
CA GLU A 530 29.33 -21.41 13.08
C GLU A 530 29.70 -20.30 12.09
N GLU A 531 29.32 -20.46 10.82
CA GLU A 531 29.59 -19.46 9.78
C GLU A 531 28.82 -18.16 10.06
N TYR A 532 27.53 -18.28 10.41
CA TYR A 532 26.73 -17.13 10.85
C TYR A 532 27.30 -16.46 12.11
N MET A 533 27.57 -17.25 13.16
CA MET A 533 28.07 -16.74 14.44
C MET A 533 29.42 -16.02 14.27
N SER A 534 30.33 -16.58 13.47
CA SER A 534 31.61 -15.96 13.18
C SER A 534 31.48 -14.61 12.47
N ILE A 535 30.46 -14.43 11.62
CA ILE A 535 30.23 -13.16 10.92
C ILE A 535 29.64 -12.12 11.87
N ILE A 536 28.60 -12.46 12.62
CA ILE A 536 27.88 -11.51 13.49
C ILE A 536 28.72 -11.12 14.70
N ILE A 537 29.34 -12.09 15.39
CA ILE A 537 30.24 -11.79 16.52
C ILE A 537 31.47 -11.04 16.02
N GLY A 538 32.03 -11.43 14.87
CA GLY A 538 33.14 -10.70 14.25
C GLY A 538 32.78 -9.25 13.95
N ALA A 539 31.60 -8.98 13.41
CA ALA A 539 31.11 -7.63 13.12
C ALA A 539 30.88 -6.81 14.40
N LEU A 540 30.29 -7.41 15.45
CA LEU A 540 30.13 -6.77 16.76
C LEU A 540 31.49 -6.36 17.34
N CYS A 541 32.47 -7.26 17.33
CA CYS A 541 33.81 -7.00 17.86
C CYS A 541 34.64 -6.02 17.00
N SER A 542 34.34 -5.88 15.70
CA SER A 542 35.03 -4.93 14.82
C SER A 542 34.39 -3.55 14.74
N SER A 543 33.15 -3.42 15.23
CA SER A 543 32.40 -2.16 15.19
C SER A 543 32.99 -1.10 16.11
N THR A 544 32.93 0.16 15.69
CA THR A 544 33.41 1.30 16.48
C THR A 544 32.41 1.67 17.59
N GLN A 545 32.84 2.49 18.55
CA GLN A 545 31.96 2.94 19.64
C GLN A 545 30.73 3.72 19.15
N GLY A 546 30.87 4.48 18.04
CA GLY A 546 29.79 5.31 17.49
C GLY A 546 28.72 4.55 16.69
N GLU A 547 28.96 3.30 16.31
CA GLU A 547 28.04 2.51 15.46
C GLU A 547 26.96 1.80 16.28
N LEU A 548 26.23 2.56 17.09
CA LEU A 548 25.23 2.02 18.01
C LEU A 548 24.11 1.24 17.30
N HIS A 549 23.57 1.80 16.21
CA HIS A 549 22.49 1.16 15.45
C HIS A 549 22.93 -0.17 14.82
N LEU A 550 24.16 -0.24 14.32
CA LEU A 550 24.73 -1.49 13.81
C LEU A 550 24.81 -2.54 14.92
N LYS A 551 25.33 -2.17 16.11
CA LYS A 551 25.41 -3.08 17.26
C LYS A 551 24.03 -3.61 17.67
N LEU A 552 23.03 -2.73 17.75
CA LEU A 552 21.66 -3.12 18.09
C LEU A 552 21.04 -4.07 17.05
N ASP A 553 21.19 -3.77 15.76
CA ASP A 553 20.67 -4.62 14.68
C ASP A 553 21.33 -6.00 14.66
N LEU A 554 22.66 -6.06 14.89
CA LEU A 554 23.41 -7.30 15.01
C LEU A 554 22.99 -8.12 16.24
N LEU A 555 22.78 -7.49 17.40
CA LEU A 555 22.31 -8.17 18.62
C LEU A 555 20.89 -8.74 18.45
N LYS A 556 19.98 -7.98 17.82
CA LYS A 556 18.63 -8.46 17.51
C LYS A 556 18.66 -9.64 16.54
N SER A 557 19.51 -9.59 15.52
CA SER A 557 19.73 -10.73 14.61
C SER A 557 20.26 -11.96 15.38
N LEU A 558 21.26 -11.76 16.23
CA LEU A 558 21.86 -12.82 17.04
C LEU A 558 20.82 -13.50 17.94
N LEU A 559 19.95 -12.72 18.59
CA LEU A 559 18.89 -13.23 19.45
C LEU A 559 17.93 -14.17 18.70
N ARG A 560 17.51 -13.80 17.48
CA ARG A 560 16.65 -14.67 16.63
C ARG A 560 17.28 -16.04 16.37
N ILE A 561 18.60 -16.11 16.24
CA ILE A 561 19.31 -17.38 16.00
C ILE A 561 19.58 -18.14 17.30
N LEU A 562 19.77 -17.45 18.42
CA LEU A 562 19.92 -18.05 19.74
C LEU A 562 18.64 -18.71 20.27
N GLU A 563 17.47 -18.44 19.70
CA GLU A 563 16.23 -19.19 20.01
C GLU A 563 16.36 -20.70 19.74
N SER A 564 17.22 -21.10 18.79
CA SER A 564 17.50 -22.50 18.49
C SER A 564 18.61 -23.04 19.40
N PRO A 565 18.36 -24.06 20.24
CA PRO A 565 19.41 -24.64 21.11
C PRO A 565 20.62 -25.20 20.34
N LYS A 566 20.45 -25.51 19.05
CA LYS A 566 21.53 -26.00 18.18
C LYS A 566 22.58 -24.92 17.88
N SER A 567 22.23 -23.65 18.03
CA SER A 567 23.14 -22.53 17.77
C SER A 567 24.09 -22.26 18.96
N HIS A 568 23.74 -22.72 20.16
CA HIS A 568 24.46 -22.43 21.39
C HIS A 568 25.90 -22.93 21.40
N SER A 569 26.17 -24.11 20.82
CA SER A 569 27.53 -24.63 20.71
C SER A 569 28.38 -23.77 19.78
N ALA A 570 27.81 -23.34 18.65
CA ALA A 570 28.47 -22.47 17.68
C ALA A 570 28.72 -21.07 18.26
N PHE A 571 27.77 -20.54 19.02
CA PHE A 571 27.96 -19.28 19.75
C PHE A 571 29.16 -19.36 20.72
N ARG A 572 29.27 -20.46 21.47
CA ARG A 572 30.40 -20.68 22.39
C ARG A 572 31.73 -20.83 21.64
N THR A 573 31.79 -21.62 20.55
CA THR A 573 33.03 -21.85 19.79
C THR A 573 33.51 -20.58 19.07
N CYS A 574 32.60 -19.74 18.59
CA CYS A 574 32.90 -18.44 18.00
C CYS A 574 33.18 -17.33 19.03
N SER A 575 33.46 -17.68 20.29
CA SER A 575 33.76 -16.73 21.37
C SER A 575 32.65 -15.71 21.65
N GLY A 576 31.39 -16.08 21.42
CA GLY A 576 30.24 -15.19 21.57
C GLY A 576 30.12 -14.52 22.94
N PHE A 577 30.36 -15.25 24.04
CA PHE A 577 30.34 -14.67 25.38
C PHE A 577 31.40 -13.57 25.57
N ASN A 578 32.62 -13.80 25.10
CA ASN A 578 33.68 -12.81 25.19
C ASN A 578 33.40 -11.59 24.31
N GLY A 579 32.83 -11.81 23.12
CA GLY A 579 32.42 -10.74 22.22
C GLY A 579 31.28 -9.88 22.75
N LEU A 580 30.31 -10.47 23.46
CA LEU A 580 29.25 -9.70 24.12
C LEU A 580 29.79 -8.94 25.34
N LEU A 581 30.66 -9.56 26.15
CA LEU A 581 31.27 -8.87 27.29
C LEU A 581 32.20 -7.72 26.85
N SER A 582 32.93 -7.85 25.73
CA SER A 582 33.73 -6.73 25.23
C SER A 582 32.88 -5.52 24.86
N LEU A 583 31.63 -5.71 24.43
CA LEU A 583 30.71 -4.58 24.21
C LEU A 583 30.42 -3.83 25.51
N LEU A 584 30.29 -4.54 26.64
CA LEU A 584 30.13 -3.91 27.95
C LEU A 584 31.41 -3.18 28.36
N SER A 585 32.58 -3.81 28.18
CA SER A 585 33.87 -3.19 28.46
C SER A 585 34.08 -1.89 27.64
N ASP A 586 33.67 -1.87 26.38
CA ASP A 586 33.78 -0.70 25.49
C ASP A 586 32.89 0.48 25.91
N MET A 587 31.90 0.25 26.77
CA MET A 587 30.97 1.25 27.31
C MET A 587 31.43 1.86 28.64
N GLU A 588 32.71 1.75 28.99
CA GLU A 588 33.27 2.38 30.20
C GLU A 588 32.92 3.89 30.26
N GLY A 589 32.33 4.31 31.38
CA GLY A 589 31.89 5.68 31.64
C GLY A 589 30.69 6.19 30.80
N ALA A 590 30.05 5.32 30.00
CA ALA A 590 28.94 5.72 29.14
C ALA A 590 27.69 6.24 29.91
N LEU A 591 27.44 5.70 31.11
CA LEU A 591 26.35 6.10 32.01
C LEU A 591 26.79 7.05 33.13
N GLN A 592 28.00 7.62 33.04
CA GLN A 592 28.48 8.66 33.94
C GLN A 592 27.69 9.96 33.75
N ASP A 593 27.67 10.82 34.77
CA ASP A 593 27.05 12.15 34.72
C ASP A 593 28.11 13.25 34.93
N PRO A 594 28.55 13.96 33.86
CA PRO A 594 28.20 13.76 32.44
C PRO A 594 28.88 12.51 31.82
N PRO A 595 28.35 11.95 30.70
CA PRO A 595 28.95 10.79 30.02
C PRO A 595 30.38 11.07 29.55
N SER A 596 31.24 10.06 29.57
CA SER A 596 32.64 10.22 29.16
C SER A 596 32.85 10.06 27.64
N GLY A 597 33.73 10.87 27.06
CA GLY A 597 34.26 10.67 25.71
C GLY A 597 33.20 10.72 24.60
N LEU A 598 33.22 9.72 23.71
CA LEU A 598 32.32 9.62 22.54
C LEU A 598 30.84 9.37 22.90
N TRP A 599 30.56 9.00 24.17
CA TRP A 599 29.20 8.76 24.66
C TRP A 599 28.42 10.05 24.96
N THR A 600 29.09 11.20 24.99
CA THR A 600 28.46 12.52 25.19
C THR A 600 27.37 12.86 24.17
N ALA A 601 27.52 12.38 22.93
CA ALA A 601 26.56 12.59 21.85
C ALA A 601 25.41 11.55 21.83
N VAL A 602 25.47 10.52 22.68
CA VAL A 602 24.52 9.40 22.68
C VAL A 602 23.58 9.51 23.88
N GLY A 603 22.27 9.43 23.63
CA GLY A 603 21.28 9.43 24.71
C GLY A 603 21.39 8.22 25.64
N GLN A 604 21.23 8.44 26.95
CA GLN A 604 21.35 7.40 27.98
C GLN A 604 20.40 6.21 27.77
N ASN A 605 19.20 6.44 27.23
CA ASN A 605 18.25 5.37 26.91
C ASN A 605 18.82 4.38 25.88
N CYS A 606 19.56 4.89 24.89
CA CYS A 606 20.14 4.06 23.84
C CYS A 606 21.32 3.22 24.37
N ILE A 607 22.04 3.74 25.37
CA ILE A 607 23.09 2.99 26.09
C ILE A 607 22.47 1.87 26.93
N LEU A 608 21.39 2.18 27.68
CA LEU A 608 20.63 1.16 28.42
C LEU A 608 20.02 0.11 27.50
N GLU A 609 19.57 0.48 26.31
CA GLU A 609 19.09 -0.46 25.28
C GLU A 609 20.21 -1.40 24.84
N LEU A 610 21.43 -0.89 24.62
CA LEU A 610 22.57 -1.73 24.26
C LEU A 610 22.98 -2.68 25.39
N VAL A 611 22.99 -2.20 26.65
CA VAL A 611 23.22 -3.06 27.83
C VAL A 611 22.15 -4.15 27.91
N PHE A 612 20.87 -3.78 27.72
CA PHE A 612 19.76 -4.72 27.72
C PHE A 612 19.94 -5.83 26.69
N TYR A 613 20.11 -5.50 25.40
CA TYR A 613 20.26 -6.52 24.35
C TYR A 613 21.53 -7.36 24.50
N THR A 614 22.59 -6.79 25.08
CA THR A 614 23.83 -7.54 25.39
C THR A 614 23.58 -8.59 26.47
N LEU A 615 22.97 -8.20 27.60
CA LEU A 615 22.60 -9.13 28.67
C LEU A 615 21.54 -10.13 28.22
N GLN A 616 20.62 -9.70 27.36
CA GLN A 616 19.61 -10.55 26.74
C GLN A 616 20.26 -11.65 25.89
N GLY A 617 21.25 -11.31 25.07
CA GLY A 617 22.01 -12.27 24.25
C GLY A 617 22.78 -13.29 25.10
N ILE A 618 23.43 -12.83 26.18
CA ILE A 618 24.11 -13.72 27.13
C ILE A 618 23.09 -14.65 27.80
N THR A 619 21.94 -14.12 28.24
CA THR A 619 20.89 -14.91 28.89
C THR A 619 20.30 -15.95 27.94
N ALA A 620 20.01 -15.58 26.69
CA ALA A 620 19.49 -16.50 25.68
C ALA A 620 20.44 -17.68 25.46
N ALA A 621 21.75 -17.42 25.33
CA ALA A 621 22.74 -18.47 25.15
C ALA A 621 22.93 -19.38 26.38
N LEU A 622 22.62 -18.89 27.59
CA LEU A 622 22.65 -19.68 28.82
C LEU A 622 21.36 -20.46 29.06
N HIS A 623 20.22 -19.97 28.53
CA HIS A 623 18.90 -20.48 28.84
C HIS A 623 18.77 -21.96 28.48
N LEU A 624 18.43 -22.79 29.48
CA LEU A 624 18.30 -24.24 29.37
C LEU A 624 19.52 -24.97 28.76
N ASP A 625 20.72 -24.35 28.79
CA ASP A 625 21.97 -24.95 28.31
C ASP A 625 22.98 -25.13 29.46
N PRO A 626 23.11 -26.36 30.01
CA PRO A 626 24.02 -26.63 31.13
C PRO A 626 25.50 -26.55 30.72
N VAL A 627 25.83 -26.77 29.44
CA VAL A 627 27.22 -26.72 28.97
C VAL A 627 27.69 -25.28 28.92
N ASN A 628 26.87 -24.38 28.38
CA ASN A 628 27.13 -22.95 28.39
C ASN A 628 27.14 -22.40 29.82
N SER A 629 26.20 -22.81 30.67
CA SER A 629 26.19 -22.40 32.08
C SER A 629 27.48 -22.78 32.82
N ASN A 630 27.93 -24.03 32.67
CA ASN A 630 29.17 -24.51 33.28
C ASN A 630 30.41 -23.80 32.69
N PHE A 631 30.44 -23.61 31.37
CA PHE A 631 31.50 -22.87 30.69
C PHE A 631 31.59 -21.42 31.20
N PHE A 632 30.46 -20.73 31.30
CA PHE A 632 30.39 -19.34 31.73
C PHE A 632 30.87 -19.17 33.17
N GLN A 633 30.47 -20.10 34.06
CA GLN A 633 30.91 -20.11 35.46
C GLN A 633 32.39 -20.46 35.61
N LYS A 634 32.88 -21.54 34.98
CA LYS A 634 34.28 -21.98 35.13
C LYS A 634 35.31 -20.97 34.61
N ASN A 635 34.94 -20.19 33.60
CA ASN A 635 35.82 -19.17 33.03
C ASN A 635 35.70 -17.80 33.71
N GLY A 636 34.99 -17.70 34.83
CA GLY A 636 34.87 -16.44 35.59
C GLY A 636 34.15 -15.31 34.84
N LEU A 637 33.22 -15.66 33.94
CA LEU A 637 32.58 -14.66 33.08
C LEU A 637 31.50 -13.85 33.82
N PHE A 638 30.96 -14.36 34.94
CA PHE A 638 30.10 -13.57 35.84
C PHE A 638 30.90 -12.49 36.58
N GLU A 639 32.12 -12.82 37.03
CA GLU A 639 33.05 -11.87 37.64
C GLU A 639 33.37 -10.74 36.66
N LYS A 640 33.76 -11.11 35.44
CA LYS A 640 34.03 -10.15 34.36
C LYS A 640 32.81 -9.27 34.06
N MET A 641 31.62 -9.85 33.95
CA MET A 641 30.38 -9.09 33.75
C MET A 641 30.14 -8.07 34.87
N ALA A 642 30.43 -8.40 36.13
CA ALA A 642 30.29 -7.48 37.25
C ALA A 642 31.31 -6.33 37.21
N GLU A 643 32.51 -6.60 36.71
CA GLU A 643 33.54 -5.59 36.48
C GLU A 643 33.11 -4.63 35.37
N ASP A 644 32.71 -5.17 34.21
CA ASP A 644 32.27 -4.41 33.04
C ASP A 644 31.00 -3.58 33.32
N LEU A 645 29.98 -4.15 33.97
CA LEU A 645 28.79 -3.39 34.38
C LEU A 645 29.13 -2.30 35.40
N GLY A 646 30.10 -2.58 36.27
CA GLY A 646 30.58 -1.63 37.27
C GLY A 646 31.36 -0.45 36.68
N SER A 647 31.98 -0.60 35.51
CA SER A 647 32.75 0.45 34.83
C SER A 647 31.88 1.38 33.97
N LEU A 648 30.59 1.07 33.77
CA LEU A 648 29.66 1.92 33.00
C LEU A 648 29.50 3.35 33.57
N GLY A 649 29.91 3.62 34.81
CA GLY A 649 29.93 4.96 35.41
C GLY A 649 28.68 5.36 36.19
N CYS A 650 27.64 4.52 36.22
CA CYS A 650 26.49 4.69 37.12
C CYS A 650 26.72 4.08 38.52
N PHE A 651 27.61 3.08 38.61
CA PHE A 651 28.09 2.48 39.86
C PHE A 651 29.37 3.19 40.34
N TRP A 652 29.51 3.44 41.64
CA TRP A 652 30.62 4.22 42.21
C TRP A 652 31.72 3.33 42.79
N THR A 653 32.97 3.81 42.74
CA THR A 653 34.09 3.15 43.41
C THR A 653 33.98 3.31 44.93
N GLN A 654 34.28 2.23 45.65
CA GLN A 654 34.19 2.10 47.10
C GLN A 654 34.85 3.29 47.81
N GLY A 655 34.04 4.18 48.39
CA GLY A 655 34.47 5.28 49.26
C GLY A 655 34.43 4.89 50.74
N GLU A 656 35.21 5.57 51.57
CA GLU A 656 35.18 5.39 53.02
C GLU A 656 33.77 5.67 53.56
N TRP A 657 33.19 4.66 54.21
CA TRP A 657 31.81 4.70 54.68
C TRP A 657 31.66 5.72 55.83
N GLN A 658 30.80 6.73 55.68
CA GLN A 658 30.48 7.67 56.76
C GLN A 658 29.19 7.27 57.49
N ILE A 659 29.29 7.15 58.81
CA ILE A 659 28.18 6.80 59.70
C ILE A 659 27.18 7.96 59.72
N SER A 660 25.95 7.73 59.25
CA SER A 660 24.84 8.68 59.40
C SER A 660 23.50 7.97 59.71
N LEU A 661 22.60 8.75 60.31
CA LEU A 661 21.45 8.40 61.16
C LEU A 661 20.46 7.36 60.60
N SER A 662 19.76 6.71 61.53
CA SER A 662 18.72 5.68 61.34
C SER A 662 17.77 5.94 60.16
N LEU A 663 17.62 4.95 59.26
CA LEU A 663 16.59 4.96 58.23
C LEU A 663 15.19 4.84 58.87
N GLU A 664 14.37 5.88 58.73
CA GLU A 664 13.00 5.92 59.28
C GLU A 664 11.99 5.13 58.44
N LYS A 665 12.25 4.95 57.13
CA LYS A 665 11.40 4.19 56.21
C LYS A 665 12.25 3.58 55.09
N THR A 666 12.11 2.27 54.85
CA THR A 666 12.82 1.53 53.81
C THR A 666 11.85 1.03 52.74
N ARG A 667 12.07 1.43 51.48
CA ARG A 667 11.40 0.83 50.33
C ARG A 667 11.94 -0.56 50.04
N THR A 668 11.05 -1.44 49.60
CA THR A 668 11.40 -2.74 49.03
C THR A 668 12.00 -2.58 47.64
N PHE A 669 12.70 -3.60 47.14
CA PHE A 669 13.26 -3.57 45.79
C PHE A 669 12.18 -3.37 44.71
N ALA A 670 11.00 -3.98 44.89
CA ALA A 670 9.86 -3.78 43.99
C ALA A 670 9.34 -2.33 43.99
N GLU A 671 9.28 -1.67 45.15
CA GLU A 671 8.88 -0.26 45.25
C GLU A 671 9.91 0.67 44.58
N PHE A 672 11.21 0.35 44.65
CA PHE A 672 12.24 1.07 43.89
C PHE A 672 12.09 0.91 42.38
N LEU A 673 11.77 -0.29 41.91
CA LEU A 673 11.48 -0.55 40.50
C LEU A 673 10.26 0.25 40.04
N ASP A 674 9.15 0.18 40.79
CA ASP A 674 7.93 0.92 40.48
C ASP A 674 8.17 2.44 40.46
N ALA A 675 8.92 2.98 41.43
CA ALA A 675 9.25 4.40 41.50
C ALA A 675 10.19 4.85 40.36
N ALA A 676 11.15 4.01 39.96
CA ALA A 676 12.04 4.31 38.83
C ALA A 676 11.30 4.30 37.48
N PHE A 677 10.29 3.44 37.31
CA PHE A 677 9.57 3.27 36.05
C PHE A 677 8.31 4.13 35.93
N CYS A 678 7.66 4.53 37.03
CA CYS A 678 6.36 5.24 37.00
C CYS A 678 6.47 6.79 37.01
N SER A 679 7.67 7.36 36.95
CA SER A 679 7.96 8.81 36.82
C SER A 679 7.43 9.74 37.92
N SER A 680 6.77 9.22 38.96
CA SER A 680 6.17 10.01 40.04
C SER A 680 7.16 10.54 41.08
N GLU A 681 8.37 9.95 41.17
CA GLU A 681 9.43 10.40 42.09
C GLU A 681 10.72 10.79 41.33
N PRO A 682 11.37 11.92 41.67
CA PRO A 682 12.58 12.38 40.99
C PRO A 682 13.82 11.66 41.53
N PHE A 683 14.07 10.42 41.08
CA PHE A 683 15.36 9.77 41.35
C PHE A 683 16.50 10.43 40.56
N PRO A 684 17.69 10.57 41.17
CA PRO A 684 18.92 10.91 40.44
C PRO A 684 19.17 9.92 39.30
N MET A 685 19.75 10.42 38.21
CA MET A 685 19.89 9.64 36.98
C MET A 685 20.78 8.40 37.14
N TRP A 686 21.90 8.54 37.87
CA TRP A 686 22.78 7.40 38.19
C TRP A 686 22.02 6.26 38.88
N LEU A 687 21.09 6.60 39.80
CA LEU A 687 20.31 5.63 40.54
C LEU A 687 19.27 4.95 39.64
N LYS A 688 18.61 5.70 38.75
CA LYS A 688 17.70 5.14 37.75
C LYS A 688 18.40 4.11 36.85
N ASN A 689 19.61 4.44 36.38
CA ASN A 689 20.43 3.56 35.55
C ASN A 689 20.84 2.28 36.29
N CYS A 690 21.29 2.40 37.55
CA CYS A 690 21.58 1.25 38.41
C CYS A 690 20.36 0.36 38.61
N ILE A 691 19.17 0.95 38.86
CA ILE A 691 17.92 0.21 39.06
C ILE A 691 17.54 -0.58 37.79
N TRP A 692 17.68 0.03 36.60
CA TRP A 692 17.46 -0.68 35.32
C TRP A 692 18.40 -1.87 35.14
N ILE A 693 19.70 -1.70 35.42
CA ILE A 693 20.68 -2.80 35.28
C ILE A 693 20.39 -3.92 36.29
N LEU A 694 20.09 -3.57 37.54
CA LEU A 694 19.71 -4.55 38.57
C LEU A 694 18.41 -5.28 38.20
N TYR A 695 17.47 -4.60 37.57
CA TYR A 695 16.24 -5.20 37.04
C TYR A 695 16.55 -6.21 35.92
N PHE A 696 17.41 -5.86 34.96
CA PHE A 696 17.84 -6.80 33.92
C PHE A 696 18.53 -8.04 34.51
N LEU A 697 19.40 -7.84 35.52
CA LEU A 697 20.04 -8.94 36.23
C LEU A 697 19.01 -9.81 36.97
N ASP A 698 18.01 -9.22 37.62
CA ASP A 698 16.94 -9.99 38.30
C ASP A 698 16.14 -10.86 37.33
N HIS A 699 15.83 -10.35 36.14
CA HIS A 699 15.23 -11.14 35.06
C HIS A 699 16.17 -12.17 34.44
N MET A 700 17.48 -11.94 34.51
CA MET A 700 18.48 -12.96 34.18
C MET A 700 18.49 -14.08 35.23
N VAL A 701 18.34 -13.79 36.54
CA VAL A 701 18.27 -14.81 37.60
C VAL A 701 17.15 -15.81 37.33
N THR A 702 15.98 -15.30 36.94
CA THR A 702 14.79 -16.12 36.62
C THR A 702 14.82 -16.71 35.21
N GLY A 703 15.79 -16.30 34.39
CA GLY A 703 15.94 -16.74 33.00
C GLY A 703 14.90 -16.16 32.04
N THR A 704 14.15 -15.12 32.42
CA THR A 704 13.08 -14.54 31.58
C THR A 704 13.54 -13.36 30.72
N LEU A 705 14.73 -12.80 30.95
CA LEU A 705 15.21 -11.61 30.23
C LEU A 705 15.15 -11.75 28.70
N HIS A 706 15.47 -12.94 28.19
CA HIS A 706 15.42 -13.24 26.75
C HIS A 706 14.01 -13.23 26.14
N LEU A 707 12.95 -13.20 26.96
CA LEU A 707 11.55 -13.17 26.53
C LEU A 707 10.93 -11.76 26.56
N GLU A 708 11.69 -10.74 27.00
CA GLU A 708 11.18 -9.40 27.26
C GLU A 708 11.47 -8.42 26.11
N SER A 709 10.52 -7.51 25.83
CA SER A 709 10.65 -6.46 24.81
C SER A 709 10.28 -5.09 25.40
N TYR A 710 11.25 -4.37 25.94
CA TYR A 710 11.03 -3.06 26.59
C TYR A 710 11.12 -1.87 25.62
N PHE A 711 11.72 -2.08 24.45
CA PHE A 711 11.93 -1.06 23.42
C PHE A 711 11.00 -1.29 22.22
N LYS A 712 10.41 -0.22 21.66
CA LYS A 712 9.61 -0.32 20.43
C LYS A 712 10.53 -0.65 19.25
N GLU A 713 10.20 -1.68 18.47
CA GLU A 713 10.76 -1.85 17.14
C GLU A 713 10.31 -0.67 16.26
N ARG A 714 11.27 0.01 15.61
CA ARG A 714 10.96 0.91 14.50
C ARG A 714 10.53 0.02 13.34
N GLU A 715 9.25 0.08 12.97
CA GLU A 715 8.87 -0.46 11.67
C GLU A 715 9.54 0.40 10.58
N PRO A 716 10.16 -0.21 9.56
CA PRO A 716 10.66 0.55 8.43
C PRO A 716 9.45 1.12 7.69
N GLU A 717 9.30 2.45 7.71
CA GLU A 717 8.31 3.17 6.90
C GLU A 717 8.52 2.82 5.43
N MET A 718 7.72 1.88 4.92
CA MET A 718 7.48 1.72 3.50
C MET A 718 6.45 2.78 3.13
N GLY A 719 6.86 3.73 2.30
CA GLY A 719 5.96 4.77 1.81
C GLY A 719 4.74 4.17 1.11
N GLU A 720 3.61 4.19 1.81
CA GLU A 720 2.27 4.14 1.23
C GLU A 720 1.64 5.52 1.43
N SER A 721 1.60 6.28 0.35
CA SER A 721 0.84 7.53 0.28
C SER A 721 -0.65 7.19 0.26
N SER A 722 -1.29 7.16 1.42
CA SER A 722 -2.75 7.34 1.52
C SER A 722 -3.02 8.76 2.01
N ARG A 723 -3.63 9.56 1.14
CA ARG A 723 -4.22 10.86 1.46
C ARG A 723 -5.46 10.65 2.33
N ASP A 724 -5.55 11.37 3.43
CA ASP A 724 -6.71 12.20 3.75
C ASP A 724 -6.35 13.26 4.80
N ASP A 725 -7.07 14.37 4.72
CA ASP A 725 -6.71 15.73 5.13
C ASP A 725 -6.79 16.08 6.64
N GLN A 726 -6.08 17.17 6.97
CA GLN A 726 -6.32 18.17 8.04
C GLN A 726 -6.06 17.82 9.53
N GLU A 727 -4.95 18.32 10.09
CA GLU A 727 -4.90 19.48 11.02
C GLU A 727 -3.51 19.64 11.68
N GLY A 728 -2.99 20.88 11.71
CA GLY A 728 -2.05 21.36 12.73
C GLY A 728 -0.54 21.18 12.48
N LEU A 729 0.10 22.18 11.87
CA LEU A 729 1.55 22.40 11.94
C LEU A 729 1.99 22.67 13.39
N GLN A 730 2.65 21.70 14.03
CA GLN A 730 3.63 21.97 15.09
C GLN A 730 4.92 21.23 14.74
N ALA A 731 6.01 21.98 14.62
CA ALA A 731 7.35 21.47 14.45
C ALA A 731 7.68 20.54 15.63
N GLN A 732 7.73 19.24 15.38
CA GLN A 732 8.19 18.23 16.34
C GLN A 732 9.67 17.96 16.07
N GLU A 733 10.50 18.37 17.03
CA GLU A 733 11.88 17.92 17.19
C GLU A 733 11.93 16.39 17.26
N GLU A 734 12.98 15.81 16.70
CA GLU A 734 13.27 14.37 16.65
C GLU A 734 13.10 13.69 18.02
N HIS A 735 12.08 12.83 18.15
CA HIS A 735 11.76 12.16 19.42
C HIS A 735 12.73 11.03 19.79
N PRO A 736 13.21 10.95 21.05
CA PRO A 736 13.98 9.82 21.56
C PRO A 736 13.08 8.61 21.90
N VAL A 737 13.69 7.42 21.85
CA VAL A 737 13.10 6.10 22.15
C VAL A 737 12.35 6.13 23.50
N ALA A 738 11.03 5.91 23.46
CA ALA A 738 10.19 5.80 24.66
C ALA A 738 10.17 4.36 25.19
N PHE A 739 10.58 4.16 26.45
CA PHE A 739 10.45 2.88 27.16
C PHE A 739 8.98 2.47 27.22
N LYS A 740 8.66 1.22 26.82
CA LYS A 740 7.34 0.66 27.12
C LYS A 740 7.27 0.33 28.61
N ARG A 741 6.16 0.73 29.24
CA ARG A 741 5.78 0.26 30.58
C ARG A 741 5.86 -1.27 30.59
N PRO A 742 6.56 -1.92 31.55
CA PRO A 742 6.41 -3.34 31.77
C PRO A 742 4.91 -3.64 31.86
N GLY A 743 4.39 -4.51 31.00
CA GLY A 743 2.95 -4.82 30.98
C GLY A 743 2.48 -5.24 32.37
N ASN A 744 1.23 -4.91 32.75
CA ASN A 744 0.60 -5.19 34.06
C ASN A 744 0.53 -6.70 34.41
N LYS A 745 1.69 -7.31 34.60
CA LYS A 745 1.93 -8.61 35.22
C LYS A 745 3.13 -8.51 36.17
N LEU A 746 3.24 -7.40 36.90
CA LEU A 746 3.83 -7.49 38.24
C LEU A 746 2.93 -8.46 39.03
N PRO A 747 3.47 -9.50 39.70
CA PRO A 747 2.65 -10.39 40.48
C PRO A 747 1.99 -9.57 41.60
N ALA A 748 0.72 -9.23 41.41
CA ALA A 748 -0.13 -8.63 42.41
C ALA A 748 -0.41 -9.68 43.51
N SER A 749 0.55 -9.91 44.40
CA SER A 749 0.38 -10.42 45.76
C SER A 749 1.75 -10.62 46.44
N PRO A 750 1.98 -10.09 47.66
CA PRO A 750 3.20 -10.35 48.43
C PRO A 750 3.33 -11.80 48.93
N TYR A 751 2.41 -12.71 48.58
CA TYR A 751 2.32 -14.07 49.14
C TYR A 751 2.83 -15.20 48.23
N ARG A 752 3.41 -14.94 47.05
CA ARG A 752 3.90 -16.01 46.14
C ARG A 752 5.35 -15.87 45.64
N LEU A 753 6.26 -15.35 46.46
CA LEU A 753 7.70 -15.31 46.14
C LEU A 753 8.47 -16.58 46.57
N GLY A 754 7.77 -17.64 47.01
CA GLY A 754 8.38 -18.83 47.62
C GLY A 754 8.97 -19.85 46.63
N ASP A 755 8.52 -19.87 45.37
CA ASP A 755 8.87 -20.90 44.37
C ASP A 755 9.29 -20.29 43.02
N CYS A 756 10.03 -19.18 43.02
CA CYS A 756 10.65 -18.71 41.78
C CYS A 756 11.84 -19.61 41.41
N ALA A 757 11.80 -20.24 40.24
CA ALA A 757 12.88 -21.10 39.77
C ALA A 757 14.11 -20.25 39.40
N ILE A 758 15.17 -20.38 40.18
CA ILE A 758 16.45 -19.72 39.92
C ILE A 758 17.16 -20.48 38.80
N VAL A 759 17.27 -19.86 37.63
CA VAL A 759 17.85 -20.47 36.42
C VAL A 759 19.33 -20.10 36.30
N HIS A 760 19.69 -18.84 36.54
CA HIS A 760 21.07 -18.35 36.42
C HIS A 760 21.55 -17.74 37.74
N PRO A 761 21.95 -18.56 38.74
CA PRO A 761 22.34 -18.09 40.07
C PRO A 761 23.59 -17.20 40.08
N GLY A 762 24.47 -17.33 39.07
CA GLY A 762 25.63 -16.46 38.91
C GLY A 762 25.28 -14.99 38.72
N ALA A 763 24.09 -14.66 38.18
CA ALA A 763 23.62 -13.28 38.08
C ALA A 763 23.39 -12.64 39.47
N VAL A 764 23.02 -13.43 40.49
CA VAL A 764 22.98 -12.95 41.89
C VAL A 764 24.37 -12.65 42.41
N CYS A 765 25.36 -13.44 42.04
CA CYS A 765 26.76 -13.16 42.35
C CYS A 765 27.25 -11.85 41.70
N VAL A 766 26.70 -11.46 40.53
CA VAL A 766 26.93 -10.15 39.90
C VAL A 766 26.28 -9.04 40.72
N MET A 767 25.01 -9.20 41.11
CA MET A 767 24.28 -8.23 41.95
C MET A 767 25.02 -7.96 43.28
N VAL A 768 25.55 -9.00 43.94
CA VAL A 768 26.36 -8.86 45.17
C VAL A 768 27.67 -8.12 44.92
N ARG A 769 28.34 -8.34 43.79
CA ARG A 769 29.58 -7.63 43.44
C ARG A 769 29.35 -6.14 43.16
N LEU A 770 28.16 -5.79 42.65
CA LEU A 770 27.75 -4.41 42.40
C LEU A 770 27.20 -3.71 43.64
N LEU A 771 26.71 -4.46 44.64
CA LEU A 771 26.10 -3.93 45.87
C LEU A 771 26.95 -2.86 46.60
N PRO A 772 28.26 -3.05 46.87
CA PRO A 772 29.09 -2.03 47.50
C PRO A 772 29.20 -0.75 46.66
N LYS A 773 29.06 -0.87 45.33
CA LYS A 773 29.17 0.23 44.37
C LYS A 773 27.87 1.06 44.25
N LEU A 774 26.80 0.68 44.93
CA LEU A 774 25.53 1.43 44.99
C LEU A 774 25.55 2.58 46.02
N TYR A 775 26.73 3.14 46.30
CA TYR A 775 26.90 4.18 47.29
C TYR A 775 27.50 5.45 46.71
N LYS A 776 26.76 6.57 46.83
CA LYS A 776 27.23 7.92 46.47
C LYS A 776 27.12 8.85 47.66
N GLU A 777 28.21 9.48 48.07
CA GLU A 777 28.29 10.35 49.26
C GLU A 777 27.22 11.46 49.27
N GLY A 778 26.95 12.09 48.12
CA GLY A 778 25.93 13.14 47.99
C GLY A 778 24.48 12.67 48.13
N HIS A 779 24.22 11.35 48.16
CA HIS A 779 22.90 10.74 48.33
C HIS A 779 22.99 9.53 49.28
N SER A 780 23.62 9.71 50.44
CA SER A 780 23.88 8.63 51.41
C SER A 780 22.62 7.88 51.85
N GLN A 781 21.51 8.58 52.14
CA GLN A 781 20.24 7.96 52.55
C GLN A 781 19.64 7.06 51.45
N LEU A 782 19.50 7.57 50.22
CA LEU A 782 18.99 6.79 49.09
C LEU A 782 19.91 5.60 48.75
N SER A 783 21.23 5.80 48.86
CA SER A 783 22.24 4.75 48.65
C SER A 783 22.08 3.61 49.65
N GLN A 784 21.95 3.93 50.94
CA GLN A 784 21.74 2.92 51.97
C GLN A 784 20.39 2.20 51.79
N GLU A 785 19.35 2.93 51.40
CA GLU A 785 18.02 2.38 51.18
C GLU A 785 18.01 1.37 50.02
N ILE A 786 18.60 1.69 48.85
CA ILE A 786 18.68 0.76 47.73
C ILE A 786 19.59 -0.44 48.05
N GLN A 787 20.70 -0.24 48.78
CA GLN A 787 21.56 -1.33 49.22
C GLN A 787 20.81 -2.29 50.15
N CYS A 788 20.04 -1.78 51.13
CA CYS A 788 19.23 -2.61 52.01
C CYS A 788 18.13 -3.34 51.23
N ALA A 789 17.43 -2.64 50.34
CA ALA A 789 16.39 -3.21 49.49
C ALA A 789 16.90 -4.37 48.62
N LEU A 790 18.09 -4.21 48.03
CA LEU A 790 18.73 -5.25 47.23
C LEU A 790 19.15 -6.46 48.08
N VAL A 791 19.72 -6.25 49.28
CA VAL A 791 20.07 -7.36 50.18
C VAL A 791 18.82 -8.09 50.69
N ASP A 792 17.75 -7.38 51.01
CA ASP A 792 16.47 -7.98 51.40
C ASP A 792 15.86 -8.82 50.27
N HIS A 793 15.99 -8.34 49.02
CA HIS A 793 15.61 -9.11 47.84
C HIS A 793 16.45 -10.39 47.70
N ILE A 794 17.78 -10.30 47.81
CA ILE A 794 18.67 -11.48 47.80
C ILE A 794 18.35 -12.44 48.95
N GLN A 795 18.04 -11.92 50.15
CA GLN A 795 17.61 -12.69 51.30
C GLN A 795 16.30 -13.46 51.03
N SER A 796 15.42 -12.89 50.20
CA SER A 796 14.19 -13.55 49.76
C SER A 796 14.48 -14.74 48.84
N LEU A 797 15.49 -14.64 47.97
CA LEU A 797 15.88 -15.69 47.02
C LEU A 797 16.46 -16.93 47.73
N VAL A 798 17.10 -16.77 48.89
CA VAL A 798 17.71 -17.88 49.67
C VAL A 798 16.77 -18.53 50.70
N LYS A 799 15.45 -18.26 50.62
CA LYS A 799 14.46 -18.82 51.56
C LYS A 799 14.27 -20.33 51.40
N SER A 800 14.21 -20.85 50.17
CA SER A 800 14.05 -22.29 49.92
C SER A 800 15.40 -23.02 49.97
N GLU A 801 15.38 -24.30 50.36
CA GLU A 801 16.58 -25.13 50.37
C GLU A 801 17.17 -25.31 48.96
N LYS A 802 16.29 -25.55 47.98
CA LYS A 802 16.67 -25.68 46.57
C LYS A 802 17.43 -24.45 46.07
N SER A 803 16.93 -23.25 46.39
CA SER A 803 17.62 -22.01 46.03
C SER A 803 18.98 -21.88 46.71
N ARG A 804 19.09 -22.24 48.00
CA ARG A 804 20.38 -22.22 48.71
C ARG A 804 21.40 -23.15 48.08
N GLN A 805 21.02 -24.38 47.71
CA GLN A 805 21.92 -25.34 47.06
C GLN A 805 22.48 -24.77 45.74
N VAL A 806 21.60 -24.25 44.90
CA VAL A 806 21.97 -23.69 43.58
C VAL A 806 22.85 -22.44 43.74
N MET A 807 22.57 -21.58 44.71
CA MET A 807 23.38 -20.39 45.01
C MET A 807 24.74 -20.72 45.65
N CYS A 808 24.82 -21.72 46.53
CA CYS A 808 26.10 -22.20 47.06
C CYS A 808 26.95 -22.80 45.94
N GLY A 809 26.36 -23.59 45.04
CA GLY A 809 27.03 -24.12 43.86
C GLY A 809 27.52 -23.04 42.88
N SER A 810 26.91 -21.86 42.87
CA SER A 810 27.35 -20.70 42.06
C SER A 810 28.40 -19.81 42.74
N GLY A 811 28.85 -20.17 43.95
CA GLY A 811 29.86 -19.40 44.69
C GLY A 811 29.33 -18.15 45.39
N LEU A 812 28.02 -18.04 45.66
CA LEU A 812 27.43 -16.86 46.30
C LEU A 812 28.02 -16.61 47.71
N LEU A 813 28.26 -17.68 48.48
CA LEU A 813 28.85 -17.59 49.83
C LEU A 813 30.23 -16.90 49.80
N SER A 814 31.11 -17.36 48.89
CA SER A 814 32.43 -16.75 48.70
C SER A 814 32.30 -15.30 48.23
N THR A 815 31.38 -15.04 47.30
CA THR A 815 31.16 -13.69 46.74
C THR A 815 30.76 -12.69 47.82
N ILE A 816 29.84 -13.07 48.71
CA ILE A 816 29.39 -12.21 49.83
C ILE A 816 30.56 -11.86 50.75
N ILE A 817 31.39 -12.85 51.10
CA ILE A 817 32.57 -12.62 51.94
C ILE A 817 33.57 -11.70 51.24
N THR A 818 33.84 -11.90 49.97
CA THR A 818 34.87 -11.12 49.25
C THR A 818 34.42 -9.70 48.95
N SER A 819 33.16 -9.50 48.55
CA SER A 819 32.67 -8.21 48.07
C SER A 819 32.11 -7.32 49.17
N CYS A 820 31.65 -7.88 50.30
CA CYS A 820 31.00 -7.13 51.38
C CYS A 820 31.79 -7.14 52.70
N GLN A 821 33.12 -7.25 52.65
CA GLN A 821 33.98 -7.35 53.84
C GLN A 821 33.74 -6.23 54.86
N ASP A 822 33.56 -5.00 54.39
CA ASP A 822 33.38 -3.83 55.25
C ASP A 822 32.09 -3.92 56.08
N ALA A 823 31.03 -4.47 55.50
CA ALA A 823 29.77 -4.70 56.19
C ALA A 823 29.90 -5.77 57.29
N PHE A 824 30.76 -6.78 57.12
CA PHE A 824 31.01 -7.79 58.16
C PHE A 824 31.96 -7.30 59.26
N ARG A 825 32.89 -6.39 58.94
CA ARG A 825 33.86 -5.83 59.90
C ARG A 825 33.25 -4.80 60.85
N ASN A 826 32.13 -4.18 60.49
CA ASN A 826 31.48 -3.15 61.27
C ASN A 826 30.03 -3.51 61.63
N GLU A 827 29.77 -3.83 62.89
CA GLU A 827 28.42 -4.16 63.39
C GLU A 827 27.41 -3.02 63.23
N SER A 828 27.88 -1.77 63.16
CA SER A 828 27.04 -0.59 62.93
C SER A 828 26.67 -0.37 61.46
N HIS A 829 27.18 -1.20 60.55
CA HIS A 829 26.87 -1.10 59.12
C HIS A 829 25.42 -1.57 58.87
N PRO A 830 24.59 -0.83 58.10
CA PRO A 830 23.17 -1.14 57.90
C PRO A 830 22.97 -2.47 57.17
N LEU A 831 23.92 -2.84 56.30
CA LEU A 831 23.92 -4.14 55.63
C LEU A 831 24.46 -5.29 56.50
N HIS A 832 25.04 -5.04 57.68
CA HIS A 832 25.64 -6.08 58.53
C HIS A 832 24.62 -7.17 58.88
N LEU A 833 23.51 -6.80 59.51
CA LEU A 833 22.49 -7.76 59.95
C LEU A 833 21.81 -8.49 58.77
N PRO A 834 21.36 -7.80 57.69
CA PRO A 834 20.81 -8.48 56.51
C PRO A 834 21.81 -9.43 55.83
N LEU A 835 23.06 -9.03 55.63
CA LEU A 835 24.08 -9.89 54.99
C LEU A 835 24.46 -11.08 55.87
N THR A 836 24.56 -10.90 57.20
CA THR A 836 24.80 -12.01 58.14
C THR A 836 23.69 -13.06 58.06
N ARG A 837 22.42 -12.64 57.95
CA ARG A 837 21.30 -13.58 57.77
C ARG A 837 21.36 -14.36 56.47
N VAL A 838 21.79 -13.73 55.37
CA VAL A 838 22.01 -14.42 54.09
C VAL A 838 23.19 -15.39 54.21
N PHE A 839 24.28 -14.95 54.83
CA PHE A 839 25.48 -15.74 55.06
C PHE A 839 25.19 -16.99 55.89
N GLU A 840 24.52 -16.86 57.04
CA GLU A 840 24.16 -18.00 57.91
C GLU A 840 23.33 -19.06 57.16
N LYS A 841 22.38 -18.61 56.33
CA LYS A 841 21.55 -19.51 55.51
C LYS A 841 22.36 -20.25 54.46
N LEU A 842 23.30 -19.58 53.79
CA LEU A 842 24.16 -20.21 52.78
C LEU A 842 25.23 -21.10 53.43
N ALA A 843 25.82 -20.65 54.54
CA ALA A 843 26.83 -21.39 55.29
C ALA A 843 26.24 -22.69 55.85
N SER A 844 25.05 -22.66 56.45
CA SER A 844 24.37 -23.88 56.92
C SER A 844 24.10 -24.90 55.81
N GLN A 845 23.92 -24.44 54.56
CA GLN A 845 23.78 -25.30 53.39
C GLN A 845 25.11 -25.80 52.81
N ALA A 846 26.18 -25.00 52.90
CA ALA A 846 27.50 -25.29 52.33
C ALA A 846 28.32 -26.27 53.19
N ILE A 847 27.88 -26.56 54.41
CA ILE A 847 28.51 -27.56 55.27
C ILE A 847 28.22 -28.95 54.69
N GLU A 848 29.25 -29.58 54.12
CA GLU A 848 29.18 -30.94 53.61
C GLU A 848 29.08 -31.97 54.77
N PRO A 849 28.43 -33.14 54.56
CA PRO A 849 28.35 -34.18 55.58
C PRO A 849 29.70 -34.70 56.09
N GLU A 850 30.77 -34.58 55.29
CA GLU A 850 32.14 -34.91 55.70
C GLU A 850 32.79 -33.87 56.62
N VAL A 851 32.30 -32.63 56.62
CA VAL A 851 32.78 -31.54 57.49
C VAL A 851 32.10 -31.60 58.88
N LEU A 852 30.97 -32.31 59.00
CA LEU A 852 30.21 -32.53 60.24
C LEU A 852 30.54 -33.85 60.96
N ARG A 853 31.22 -34.78 60.29
CA ARG A 853 31.72 -36.03 60.89
C ARG A 853 33.17 -35.87 61.29
#